data_AF-A0A7V8XTR2-F1
#
_entry.id   AF-A0A7V8XTR2-F1
#
_cell.length_a   1.000
_cell.length_b   1.000
_cell.length_c   1.000
_cell.angle_alpha   90.00
_cell.angle_beta   90.00
_cell.angle_gamma   90.00
#
_symmetry.space_group_name_H-M   'P 1'
#
loop_
_entity.id
_entity.type
_entity.pdbx_description
1 polymer ?
#
loop_
_entity_poly.entity_id
_entity_poly.type
_entity_poly.pdbx_seq_one_letter_code
_entity_poly.pdbx_strand_id
1 'polypeptide(L)'
;MVAPASAADTGTTTRRRALRSLVWLLVAGLCAAPLVSFFAAPVPLTITIILAAVAALSVWRTSDALLVVAALAPMAGAAHVITGGPYDGFALLEAVVLVVLGAAAVRAAIRSTRWAASAFELAAVGFIGLALASCAVQLPVALLRAEGINWRTTLSDLAVRDYFHRLAPFTVVERTAVMVEGTALAVLVARLIRDPAEGMRLSAMLVAGGAGAAALNVVRLLQVSLRRPPFVESLVDSLQSLRFNTQYGDLNAAGSYFAMMTILAAYHAGVRTVSERLFAAALPLLGCALWISGSRVALVSAFLCTLLVVLGRDYGPVIGRLRSRVNLTAAAGIVLLLFGLMIFLLPVTRHGTFAYSVSTRLELLKTGLRMVADRPILGVGTAQFYALFPRYVSPELKRTFETALGHPVPRENAHNQFLQVLAEMGVAGLAFFLLLLVSGSRRGDRAVPWRTAGLAALAGFLLTSMAGHPLLTPAVACAFWIMLGLVAAGSAPVHDATRRALARGVAVVVILLVVTVPWRWAVERREADLEGVSLGLSGWQWDEAGVRFRSAAQRATVFVSSASPYVTIPLRSADAASRRVQIFLDGRLAASIDASPDRWVDVRLPLSRGSRSPSYRRVDLVVTDGAVPAGPQEPRGLMVGRVIEP
;
A
#
# COMPACT_ATOMS: atom_id res chain seq x y z
N MET A 1 2.60 46.56 -41.61
CA MET A 1 2.47 45.20 -42.20
C MET A 1 3.06 44.20 -41.22
N VAL A 2 2.20 43.43 -40.55
CA VAL A 2 2.61 42.30 -39.70
C VAL A 2 2.80 41.11 -40.63
N ALA A 3 4.01 40.57 -40.71
CA ALA A 3 4.29 39.39 -41.52
C ALA A 3 3.43 38.19 -41.02
N PRO A 4 2.79 37.43 -41.92
CA PRO A 4 2.00 36.28 -41.51
C PRO A 4 2.92 35.20 -40.93
N ALA A 5 2.57 34.71 -39.73
CA ALA A 5 3.24 33.55 -39.14
C ALA A 5 3.19 32.38 -40.13
N SER A 6 4.37 31.87 -40.50
CA SER A 6 4.48 30.79 -41.50
C SER A 6 3.66 29.56 -41.09
N ALA A 7 2.95 28.95 -42.05
CA ALA A 7 2.12 27.76 -41.85
C ALA A 7 2.87 26.54 -41.26
N ALA A 8 4.21 26.55 -41.29
CA ALA A 8 5.05 25.54 -40.64
C ALA A 8 5.03 25.64 -39.10
N ASP A 9 4.90 26.84 -38.54
CA ASP A 9 4.93 27.06 -37.08
C ASP A 9 3.57 26.75 -36.42
N THR A 10 2.47 26.92 -37.16
CA THR A 10 1.12 26.52 -36.73
C THR A 10 0.92 25.00 -36.74
N GLY A 11 1.55 24.28 -37.68
CA GLY A 11 1.51 22.80 -37.72
C GLY A 11 2.24 22.14 -36.54
N THR A 12 3.42 22.64 -36.17
CA THR A 12 4.22 22.07 -35.07
C THR A 12 3.60 22.32 -33.69
N THR A 13 2.99 23.48 -33.49
CA THR A 13 2.29 23.84 -32.25
C THR A 13 1.03 23.02 -32.04
N THR A 14 0.26 22.77 -33.11
CA THR A 14 -0.92 21.91 -33.10
C THR A 14 -0.56 20.46 -32.76
N ARG A 15 0.48 19.89 -33.41
CA ARG A 15 0.97 18.54 -33.11
C ARG A 15 1.43 18.38 -31.66
N ARG A 16 2.12 19.37 -31.10
CA ARG A 16 2.56 19.35 -29.68
C ARG A 16 1.39 19.44 -28.71
N ARG A 17 0.33 20.18 -29.03
CA ARG A 17 -0.90 20.21 -28.20
C ARG A 17 -1.61 18.86 -28.23
N ALA A 18 -1.80 18.29 -29.42
CA ALA A 18 -2.42 16.97 -29.59
C ALA A 18 -1.68 15.88 -28.81
N LEU A 19 -0.34 15.85 -28.88
CA LEU A 19 0.46 14.89 -28.12
C LEU A 19 0.28 15.04 -26.60
N ARG A 20 0.22 16.28 -26.09
CA ARG A 20 -0.02 16.53 -24.65
C ARG A 20 -1.41 16.08 -24.22
N SER A 21 -2.42 16.39 -25.01
CA SER A 21 -3.78 15.95 -24.74
C SER A 21 -3.87 14.43 -24.74
N LEU A 22 -3.20 13.76 -25.69
CA LEU A 22 -3.13 12.30 -25.74
C LEU A 22 -2.47 11.70 -24.49
N VAL A 23 -1.35 12.25 -24.02
CA VAL A 23 -0.70 11.78 -22.78
C VAL A 23 -1.64 11.90 -21.58
N TRP A 24 -2.35 13.02 -21.45
CA TRP A 24 -3.32 13.19 -20.37
C TRP A 24 -4.54 12.27 -20.49
N LEU A 25 -5.00 11.99 -21.71
CA LEU A 25 -6.06 11.00 -21.96
C LEU A 25 -5.60 9.57 -21.61
N LEU A 26 -4.34 9.23 -21.86
CA LEU A 26 -3.78 7.95 -21.43
C LEU A 26 -3.76 7.83 -19.90
N VAL A 27 -3.36 8.89 -19.19
CA VAL A 27 -3.42 8.92 -17.72
C VAL A 27 -4.87 8.77 -17.23
N ALA A 28 -5.82 9.48 -17.85
CA ALA A 28 -7.23 9.35 -17.53
C ALA A 28 -7.75 7.91 -17.76
N GLY A 29 -7.35 7.28 -18.87
CA GLY A 29 -7.69 5.89 -19.18
C GLY A 29 -7.11 4.89 -18.16
N LEU A 30 -5.87 5.11 -17.70
CA LEU A 30 -5.27 4.30 -16.64
C LEU A 30 -6.01 4.42 -15.31
N CYS A 31 -6.53 5.61 -14.96
CA CYS A 31 -7.37 5.78 -13.78
C CYS A 31 -8.78 5.19 -13.96
N ALA A 32 -9.32 5.20 -15.18
CA ALA A 32 -10.64 4.68 -15.48
C ALA A 32 -10.69 3.15 -15.53
N ALA A 33 -9.58 2.49 -15.89
CA ALA A 33 -9.55 1.04 -16.07
C ALA A 33 -9.96 0.25 -14.81
N PRO A 34 -9.38 0.49 -13.60
CA PRO A 34 -9.81 -0.21 -12.39
C PRO A 34 -11.26 0.11 -11.99
N LEU A 35 -11.77 1.31 -12.32
CA LEU A 35 -13.15 1.68 -12.04
C LEU A 35 -14.15 0.81 -12.82
N VAL A 36 -13.76 0.25 -13.97
CA VAL A 36 -14.61 -0.73 -14.68
C VAL A 36 -14.84 -1.96 -13.82
N SER A 37 -13.78 -2.48 -13.17
CA SER A 37 -13.91 -3.56 -12.18
C SER A 37 -14.77 -3.13 -10.99
N PHE A 38 -14.65 -1.90 -10.51
CA PHE A 38 -15.48 -1.40 -9.41
C PHE A 38 -16.99 -1.44 -9.75
N PHE A 39 -17.38 -1.17 -10.99
CA PHE A 39 -18.79 -1.24 -11.41
C PHE A 39 -19.20 -2.61 -11.96
N ALA A 40 -18.32 -3.62 -11.95
CA ALA A 40 -18.65 -4.98 -12.37
C ALA A 40 -19.56 -5.72 -11.37
N ALA A 41 -19.52 -5.34 -10.09
CA ALA A 41 -20.48 -5.78 -9.08
C ALA A 41 -21.66 -4.81 -8.92
N PRO A 42 -22.79 -5.27 -8.34
CA PRO A 42 -23.91 -4.41 -8.00
C PRO A 42 -23.50 -3.40 -6.91
N VAL A 43 -23.18 -2.17 -7.34
CA VAL A 43 -22.87 -1.03 -6.46
C VAL A 43 -24.17 -0.30 -6.10
N PRO A 44 -24.40 0.03 -4.82
CA PRO A 44 -25.53 0.85 -4.40
C PRO A 44 -25.61 2.18 -5.15
N LEU A 45 -26.84 2.60 -5.50
CA LEU A 45 -27.08 3.87 -6.22
C LEU A 45 -26.48 5.07 -5.47
N THR A 46 -26.47 5.05 -4.14
CA THR A 46 -25.84 6.06 -3.28
C THR A 46 -24.35 6.24 -3.58
N ILE A 47 -23.59 5.15 -3.69
CA ILE A 47 -22.16 5.19 -4.03
C ILE A 47 -21.96 5.72 -5.45
N THR A 48 -22.76 5.27 -6.41
CA THR A 48 -22.70 5.75 -7.80
C THR A 48 -22.94 7.26 -7.88
N ILE A 49 -23.95 7.78 -7.16
CA ILE A 49 -24.23 9.22 -7.09
C ILE A 49 -23.06 9.97 -6.45
N ILE A 50 -22.48 9.45 -5.37
CA ILE A 50 -21.31 10.06 -4.71
C ILE A 50 -20.12 10.13 -5.68
N LEU A 51 -19.78 9.03 -6.36
CA LEU A 51 -18.67 9.00 -7.31
C LEU A 51 -18.93 9.94 -8.51
N ALA A 52 -20.15 9.99 -9.03
CA ALA A 52 -20.53 10.91 -10.10
C ALA A 52 -20.44 12.38 -9.65
N ALA A 53 -20.88 12.70 -8.43
CA ALA A 53 -20.78 14.04 -7.86
C ALA A 53 -19.31 14.46 -7.66
N VAL A 54 -18.46 13.55 -7.14
CA VAL A 54 -17.02 13.79 -7.00
C VAL A 54 -16.36 13.97 -8.36
N ALA A 55 -16.75 13.18 -9.38
CA ALA A 55 -16.25 13.32 -10.75
C ALA A 55 -16.61 14.70 -11.33
N ALA A 56 -17.87 15.11 -11.23
CA ALA A 56 -18.35 16.41 -11.70
C ALA A 56 -17.63 17.57 -10.98
N LEU A 57 -17.50 17.48 -9.65
CA LEU A 57 -16.76 18.45 -8.86
C LEU A 57 -15.29 18.49 -9.26
N SER A 58 -14.67 17.35 -9.55
CA SER A 58 -13.26 17.26 -9.96
C SER A 58 -12.99 17.92 -11.31
N VAL A 59 -13.91 17.80 -12.27
CA VAL A 59 -13.82 18.47 -13.57
C VAL A 59 -14.01 19.99 -13.42
N TRP A 60 -14.98 20.41 -12.60
CA TRP A 60 -15.30 21.84 -12.44
C TRP A 60 -14.27 22.57 -11.56
N ARG A 61 -14.04 22.05 -10.34
CA ARG A 61 -13.19 22.61 -9.28
C ARG A 61 -12.43 21.51 -8.55
N THR A 62 -11.35 21.04 -9.19
CA THR A 62 -10.48 19.99 -8.66
C THR A 62 -9.94 20.27 -7.24
N SER A 63 -9.73 21.54 -6.87
CA SER A 63 -9.35 21.94 -5.50
C SER A 63 -10.39 21.54 -4.47
N ASP A 64 -11.67 21.69 -4.79
CA ASP A 64 -12.79 21.43 -3.88
C ASP A 64 -13.03 19.92 -3.77
N ALA A 65 -12.81 19.16 -4.86
CA ALA A 65 -12.81 17.71 -4.81
C ALA A 65 -11.71 17.14 -3.89
N LEU A 66 -10.52 17.77 -3.86
CA LEU A 66 -9.46 17.37 -2.91
C LEU A 66 -9.85 17.60 -1.45
N LEU A 67 -10.68 18.62 -1.16
CA LEU A 67 -11.21 18.83 0.19
C LEU A 67 -12.12 17.67 0.61
N VAL A 68 -12.90 17.13 -0.33
CA VAL A 68 -13.74 15.94 -0.12
C VAL A 68 -12.86 14.73 0.18
N VAL A 69 -11.80 14.49 -0.59
CA VAL A 69 -10.85 13.39 -0.33
C VAL A 69 -10.20 13.54 1.04
N ALA A 70 -9.73 14.75 1.39
CA ALA A 70 -9.09 15.03 2.67
C ALA A 70 -10.00 14.75 3.88
N ALA A 71 -11.30 15.03 3.76
CA ALA A 71 -12.27 14.74 4.81
C ALA A 71 -12.71 13.27 4.85
N LEU A 72 -12.93 12.64 3.68
CA LEU A 72 -13.46 11.28 3.59
C LEU A 72 -12.41 10.19 3.81
N ALA A 73 -11.16 10.40 3.36
CA ALA A 73 -10.10 9.39 3.46
C ALA A 73 -9.97 8.75 4.85
N PRO A 74 -9.95 9.51 5.96
CA PRO A 74 -9.83 8.91 7.28
C PRO A 74 -11.12 8.29 7.82
N MET A 75 -12.26 8.51 7.16
CA MET A 75 -13.57 7.98 7.51
C MET A 75 -14.05 6.91 6.53
N ALA A 76 -13.17 6.40 5.67
CA ALA A 76 -13.54 5.51 4.57
C ALA A 76 -14.22 4.22 5.06
N GLY A 77 -13.75 3.65 6.18
CA GLY A 77 -14.38 2.50 6.81
C GLY A 77 -15.79 2.80 7.32
N ALA A 78 -16.01 3.97 7.94
CA ALA A 78 -17.33 4.40 8.38
C ALA A 78 -18.28 4.71 7.21
N ALA A 79 -17.76 5.33 6.15
CA ALA A 79 -18.52 5.60 4.93
C ALA A 79 -19.04 4.30 4.31
N HIS A 80 -18.23 3.24 4.29
CA HIS A 80 -18.66 1.91 3.86
C HIS A 80 -19.80 1.35 4.74
N VAL A 81 -19.69 1.40 6.06
CA VAL A 81 -20.75 0.91 6.97
C VAL A 81 -22.09 1.62 6.73
N ILE A 82 -22.06 2.91 6.41
CA ILE A 82 -23.27 3.71 6.17
C ILE A 82 -23.85 3.45 4.77
N THR A 83 -22.99 3.40 3.75
CA THR A 83 -23.43 3.28 2.35
C THR A 83 -23.70 1.83 1.92
N GLY A 84 -23.18 0.86 2.67
CA GLY A 84 -23.22 -0.56 2.34
C GLY A 84 -22.41 -0.87 1.08
N GLY A 85 -22.75 -1.98 0.44
CA GLY A 85 -22.15 -2.40 -0.84
C GLY A 85 -21.10 -3.50 -0.71
N PRO A 86 -20.61 -4.00 -1.85
CA PRO A 86 -19.78 -5.21 -1.92
C PRO A 86 -18.31 -4.98 -1.57
N TYR A 87 -17.88 -3.72 -1.41
CA TYR A 87 -16.48 -3.34 -1.24
C TYR A 87 -16.23 -2.75 0.13
N ASP A 88 -15.05 -3.01 0.70
CA ASP A 88 -14.65 -2.35 1.95
C ASP A 88 -14.42 -0.84 1.77
N GLY A 89 -14.20 -0.15 2.89
CA GLY A 89 -13.94 1.29 2.88
C GLY A 89 -12.68 1.68 2.10
N PHE A 90 -11.66 0.83 2.02
CA PHE A 90 -10.41 1.17 1.32
C PHE A 90 -10.60 1.15 -0.20
N ALA A 91 -11.31 0.16 -0.73
CA ALA A 91 -11.69 0.10 -2.13
C ALA A 91 -12.56 1.30 -2.54
N LEU A 92 -13.50 1.73 -1.68
CA LEU A 92 -14.27 2.96 -1.93
C LEU A 92 -13.37 4.22 -1.96
N LEU A 93 -12.41 4.32 -1.03
CA LEU A 93 -11.46 5.44 -1.03
C LEU A 93 -10.59 5.44 -2.30
N GLU A 94 -10.09 4.30 -2.70
CA GLU A 94 -9.31 4.13 -3.93
C GLU A 94 -10.12 4.56 -5.16
N ALA A 95 -11.38 4.11 -5.27
CA ALA A 95 -12.28 4.54 -6.34
C ALA A 95 -12.48 6.06 -6.36
N VAL A 96 -12.65 6.70 -5.20
CA VAL A 96 -12.75 8.17 -5.09
C VAL A 96 -11.46 8.84 -5.57
N VAL A 97 -10.28 8.35 -5.17
CA VAL A 97 -8.98 8.89 -5.60
C VAL A 97 -8.79 8.75 -7.12
N LEU A 98 -9.10 7.57 -7.68
CA LEU A 98 -9.04 7.31 -9.11
C LEU A 98 -9.97 8.25 -9.90
N VAL A 99 -11.18 8.49 -9.41
CA VAL A 99 -12.12 9.46 -10.01
C VAL A 99 -11.52 10.88 -10.02
N VAL A 100 -10.94 11.33 -8.91
CA VAL A 100 -10.33 12.67 -8.81
C VAL A 100 -9.13 12.79 -9.75
N LEU A 101 -8.22 11.81 -9.76
CA LEU A 101 -7.05 11.80 -10.64
C LEU A 101 -7.44 11.73 -12.12
N GLY A 102 -8.38 10.84 -12.47
CA GLY A 102 -8.88 10.67 -13.82
C GLY A 102 -9.57 11.94 -14.35
N ALA A 103 -10.46 12.53 -13.57
CA ALA A 103 -11.13 13.78 -13.93
C ALA A 103 -10.15 14.96 -14.06
N ALA A 104 -9.15 15.05 -13.18
CA ALA A 104 -8.08 16.03 -13.28
C ALA A 104 -7.25 15.85 -14.56
N ALA A 105 -6.97 14.60 -14.95
CA ALA A 105 -6.28 14.27 -16.19
C ALA A 105 -7.13 14.63 -17.43
N VAL A 106 -8.43 14.34 -17.45
CA VAL A 106 -9.35 14.78 -18.52
C VAL A 106 -9.34 16.30 -18.65
N ARG A 107 -9.44 17.04 -17.53
CA ARG A 107 -9.38 18.50 -17.53
C ARG A 107 -8.04 19.01 -18.08
N ALA A 108 -6.93 18.35 -17.74
CA ALA A 108 -5.61 18.67 -18.28
C ALA A 108 -5.48 18.36 -19.78
N ALA A 109 -6.13 17.31 -20.26
CA ALA A 109 -6.20 16.97 -21.69
C ALA A 109 -6.95 18.04 -22.49
N ILE A 110 -8.12 18.45 -22.02
CA ILE A 110 -8.95 19.50 -22.65
C ILE A 110 -8.16 20.81 -22.73
N ARG A 111 -7.43 21.16 -21.66
CA ARG A 111 -6.62 22.39 -21.61
C ARG A 111 -5.26 22.28 -22.27
N SER A 112 -4.89 21.10 -22.81
CA SER A 112 -3.54 20.82 -23.32
C SER A 112 -2.42 21.23 -22.35
N THR A 113 -2.66 21.02 -21.05
CA THR A 113 -1.80 21.52 -19.96
C THR A 113 -0.36 21.04 -20.16
N ARG A 114 0.59 21.97 -20.12
CA ARG A 114 2.01 21.65 -20.22
C ARG A 114 2.46 20.94 -18.94
N TRP A 115 3.19 19.84 -19.10
CA TRP A 115 3.92 19.24 -17.99
C TRP A 115 5.12 20.13 -17.64
N ALA A 116 5.03 20.88 -16.55
CA ALA A 116 6.12 21.70 -16.04
C ALA A 116 6.81 20.97 -14.89
N ALA A 117 7.77 20.10 -15.22
CA ALA A 117 8.36 19.17 -14.24
C ALA A 117 9.21 19.92 -13.19
N SER A 118 8.62 20.19 -12.02
CA SER A 118 9.38 20.63 -10.83
C SER A 118 10.31 19.50 -10.35
N ALA A 119 11.27 19.79 -9.46
CA ALA A 119 12.11 18.72 -8.91
C ALA A 119 11.30 17.67 -8.13
N PHE A 120 10.22 18.10 -7.47
CA PHE A 120 9.27 17.21 -6.80
C PHE A 120 8.54 16.31 -7.79
N GLU A 121 8.06 16.85 -8.90
CA GLU A 121 7.41 16.07 -9.95
C GLU A 121 8.36 15.10 -10.64
N LEU A 122 9.62 15.49 -10.85
CA LEU A 122 10.64 14.61 -11.42
C LEU A 122 10.98 13.45 -10.47
N ALA A 123 11.07 13.72 -9.17
CA ALA A 123 11.23 12.68 -8.16
C ALA A 123 10.02 11.73 -8.13
N ALA A 124 8.80 12.27 -8.24
CA ALA A 124 7.57 11.50 -8.33
C ALA A 124 7.55 10.57 -9.55
N VAL A 125 7.94 11.09 -10.73
CA VAL A 125 8.03 10.28 -11.95
C VAL A 125 9.04 9.16 -11.81
N GLY A 126 10.21 9.43 -11.21
CA GLY A 126 11.21 8.39 -10.95
C GLY A 126 10.70 7.32 -9.99
N PHE A 127 10.04 7.72 -8.90
CA PHE A 127 9.46 6.81 -7.91
C PHE A 127 8.34 5.95 -8.50
N ILE A 128 7.39 6.57 -9.23
CA ILE A 128 6.31 5.86 -9.94
C ILE A 128 6.89 4.91 -10.99
N GLY A 129 7.87 5.35 -11.79
CA GLY A 129 8.50 4.53 -12.82
C GLY A 129 9.18 3.28 -12.23
N LEU A 130 9.86 3.44 -11.10
CA LEU A 130 10.46 2.31 -10.39
C LEU A 130 9.43 1.36 -9.80
N ALA A 131 8.39 1.88 -9.16
CA ALA A 131 7.29 1.09 -8.60
C ALA A 131 6.59 0.26 -9.68
N LEU A 132 6.26 0.88 -10.81
CA LEU A 132 5.64 0.20 -11.96
C LEU A 132 6.58 -0.83 -12.59
N ALA A 133 7.86 -0.52 -12.75
CA ALA A 133 8.84 -1.46 -13.27
C ALA A 133 9.02 -2.66 -12.32
N SER A 134 9.02 -2.42 -11.01
CA SER A 134 9.07 -3.48 -10.00
C SER A 134 7.81 -4.36 -10.06
N CYS A 135 6.63 -3.77 -10.15
CA CYS A 135 5.37 -4.52 -10.28
C CYS A 135 5.35 -5.36 -11.56
N ALA A 136 5.75 -4.78 -12.69
CA ALA A 136 5.82 -5.49 -13.97
C ALA A 136 6.77 -6.71 -13.93
N VAL A 137 7.85 -6.63 -13.15
CA VAL A 137 8.80 -7.73 -12.95
C VAL A 137 8.22 -8.85 -12.06
N GLN A 138 7.34 -8.52 -11.11
CA GLN A 138 6.70 -9.48 -10.18
C GLN A 138 5.38 -10.08 -10.71
N LEU A 139 4.71 -9.37 -11.63
CA LEU A 139 3.49 -9.82 -12.30
C LEU A 139 3.53 -11.25 -12.88
N PRO A 140 4.65 -11.77 -13.43
CA PRO A 140 4.70 -13.12 -13.99
C PRO A 140 4.61 -14.19 -12.92
N VAL A 141 5.18 -13.93 -11.75
CA VAL A 141 5.11 -14.82 -10.58
C VAL A 141 3.68 -14.84 -10.05
N ALA A 142 3.04 -13.67 -9.97
CA ALA A 142 1.62 -13.56 -9.64
C ALA A 142 0.73 -14.34 -10.63
N LEU A 143 0.96 -14.18 -11.93
CA LEU A 143 0.24 -14.91 -12.98
C LEU A 143 0.45 -16.43 -12.92
N LEU A 144 1.65 -16.89 -12.56
CA LEU A 144 1.92 -18.32 -12.35
C LEU A 144 1.19 -18.88 -11.14
N ARG A 145 0.97 -18.07 -10.10
CA ARG A 145 0.18 -18.46 -8.91
C ARG A 145 -1.33 -18.40 -9.15
N ALA A 146 -1.80 -17.62 -10.12
CA ALA A 146 -3.22 -17.32 -10.36
C ALA A 146 -3.95 -18.27 -11.36
N GLU A 147 -3.62 -19.57 -11.40
CA GLU A 147 -4.26 -20.56 -12.29
C GLU A 147 -4.06 -20.34 -13.80
N GLY A 148 -2.80 -20.36 -14.25
CA GLY A 148 -2.40 -20.02 -15.61
C GLY A 148 -3.03 -20.82 -16.76
N ILE A 149 -3.09 -20.16 -17.93
CA ILE A 149 -2.45 -20.52 -19.22
C ILE A 149 -2.54 -19.30 -20.17
N ASN A 150 -3.58 -18.49 -20.06
CA ASN A 150 -3.75 -17.30 -20.88
C ASN A 150 -3.59 -16.01 -20.05
N TRP A 151 -2.35 -15.54 -19.93
CA TRP A 151 -2.03 -14.29 -19.24
C TRP A 151 -2.82 -13.08 -19.80
N ARG A 152 -3.23 -13.11 -21.07
CA ARG A 152 -4.00 -12.00 -21.66
C ARG A 152 -5.40 -11.93 -21.06
N THR A 153 -6.09 -13.07 -20.94
CA THR A 153 -7.41 -13.11 -20.32
C THR A 153 -7.32 -12.81 -18.83
N THR A 154 -6.32 -13.34 -18.14
CA THR A 154 -6.12 -13.03 -16.72
C THR A 154 -5.86 -11.54 -16.47
N LEU A 155 -5.06 -10.87 -17.32
CA LEU A 155 -4.84 -9.43 -17.20
C LEU A 155 -6.08 -8.61 -17.58
N SER A 156 -6.85 -9.04 -18.57
CA SER A 156 -8.10 -8.36 -18.91
C SER A 156 -9.15 -8.54 -17.81
N ASP A 157 -9.27 -9.74 -17.26
CA ASP A 157 -10.17 -10.05 -16.15
C ASP A 157 -9.74 -9.27 -14.91
N LEU A 158 -8.45 -9.21 -14.60
CA LEU A 158 -7.92 -8.36 -13.54
C LEU A 158 -8.34 -6.90 -13.73
N ALA A 159 -8.12 -6.31 -14.91
CA ALA A 159 -8.44 -4.90 -15.14
C ALA A 159 -9.95 -4.60 -15.11
N VAL A 160 -10.78 -5.50 -15.65
CA VAL A 160 -12.20 -5.22 -15.94
C VAL A 160 -13.14 -5.82 -14.90
N ARG A 161 -12.72 -6.88 -14.19
CA ARG A 161 -13.57 -7.65 -13.29
C ARG A 161 -12.94 -7.78 -11.90
N ASP A 162 -11.70 -8.25 -11.81
CA ASP A 162 -11.18 -8.79 -10.56
C ASP A 162 -10.39 -7.79 -9.69
N TYR A 163 -10.03 -6.60 -10.21
CA TYR A 163 -9.22 -5.62 -9.48
C TYR A 163 -9.77 -5.33 -8.08
N PHE A 164 -11.07 -5.07 -7.93
CA PHE A 164 -11.68 -4.82 -6.60
C PHE A 164 -12.31 -6.08 -5.97
N HIS A 165 -12.24 -7.25 -6.62
CA HIS A 165 -12.97 -8.46 -6.19
C HIS A 165 -12.09 -9.64 -5.78
N ARG A 166 -10.99 -9.90 -6.48
CA ARG A 166 -10.16 -11.10 -6.29
C ARG A 166 -8.68 -10.78 -6.48
N LEU A 167 -8.05 -10.25 -5.44
CA LEU A 167 -6.65 -9.82 -5.47
C LEU A 167 -5.65 -10.78 -4.85
N ALA A 168 -6.08 -11.93 -4.29
CA ALA A 168 -5.19 -12.80 -3.53
C ALA A 168 -3.86 -13.15 -4.25
N PRO A 169 -3.82 -13.42 -5.57
CA PRO A 169 -2.55 -13.58 -6.29
C PRO A 169 -1.96 -12.25 -6.84
N PHE A 170 -2.73 -11.16 -6.91
CA PHE A 170 -2.36 -9.87 -7.51
C PHE A 170 -2.21 -8.72 -6.52
N THR A 171 -1.97 -9.00 -5.23
CA THR A 171 -1.72 -7.98 -4.21
C THR A 171 -0.57 -7.04 -4.58
N VAL A 172 0.41 -7.51 -5.35
CA VAL A 172 1.48 -6.68 -5.91
C VAL A 172 0.98 -5.55 -6.82
N VAL A 173 -0.11 -5.79 -7.57
CA VAL A 173 -0.71 -4.80 -8.47
C VAL A 173 -1.44 -3.74 -7.65
N GLU A 174 -2.35 -4.17 -6.78
CA GLU A 174 -3.11 -3.31 -5.86
C GLU A 174 -2.19 -2.39 -5.03
N ARG A 175 -1.21 -2.97 -4.34
CA ARG A 175 -0.30 -2.21 -3.46
C ARG A 175 0.60 -1.25 -4.24
N THR A 176 0.98 -1.61 -5.47
CA THR A 176 1.70 -0.70 -6.35
C THR A 176 0.79 0.43 -6.83
N ALA A 177 -0.44 0.13 -7.20
CA ALA A 177 -1.43 1.11 -7.66
C ALA A 177 -1.72 2.15 -6.58
N VAL A 178 -2.04 1.74 -5.35
CA VAL A 178 -2.24 2.65 -4.20
C VAL A 178 -1.03 3.56 -3.96
N MET A 179 0.20 3.04 -4.12
CA MET A 179 1.42 3.84 -3.99
C MET A 179 1.59 4.84 -5.15
N VAL A 180 1.29 4.43 -6.38
CA VAL A 180 1.34 5.28 -7.58
C VAL A 180 0.28 6.38 -7.52
N GLU A 181 -0.95 6.02 -7.17
CA GLU A 181 -2.08 6.93 -6.98
C GLU A 181 -1.81 7.94 -5.88
N GLY A 182 -1.31 7.49 -4.73
CA GLY A 182 -0.89 8.38 -3.65
C GLY A 182 0.18 9.37 -4.11
N THR A 183 1.21 8.89 -4.80
CA THR A 183 2.26 9.77 -5.36
C THR A 183 1.70 10.77 -6.38
N ALA A 184 0.79 10.32 -7.25
CA ALA A 184 0.11 11.17 -8.22
C ALA A 184 -0.81 12.21 -7.54
N LEU A 185 -1.47 11.84 -6.45
CA LEU A 185 -2.28 12.72 -5.63
C LEU A 185 -1.43 13.81 -4.98
N ALA A 186 -0.24 13.47 -4.47
CA ALA A 186 0.71 14.46 -3.95
C ALA A 186 1.12 15.47 -5.02
N VAL A 187 1.41 15.01 -6.25
CA VAL A 187 1.72 15.88 -7.40
C VAL A 187 0.54 16.76 -7.76
N LEU A 188 -0.69 16.22 -7.76
CA LEU A 188 -1.89 16.98 -8.05
C LEU A 188 -2.10 18.11 -7.04
N VAL A 189 -1.98 17.82 -5.74
CA VAL A 189 -2.07 18.83 -4.66
C VAL A 189 -1.00 19.90 -4.85
N ALA A 190 0.26 19.51 -5.07
CA ALA A 190 1.38 20.44 -5.25
C ALA A 190 1.19 21.41 -6.43
N ARG A 191 0.48 20.98 -7.48
CA ARG A 191 0.18 21.82 -8.66
C ARG A 191 -1.01 22.75 -8.48
N LEU A 192 -1.99 22.32 -7.68
CA LEU A 192 -3.26 23.02 -7.51
C LEU A 192 -3.18 24.11 -6.45
N ILE A 193 -2.52 23.87 -5.32
CA ILE A 193 -2.42 24.83 -4.24
C ILE A 193 -1.46 25.95 -4.64
N ARG A 194 -2.00 27.16 -4.88
CA ARG A 194 -1.18 28.33 -5.28
C ARG A 194 -1.35 29.51 -4.33
N ASP A 195 -2.51 29.61 -3.70
CA ASP A 195 -2.84 30.67 -2.74
C ASP A 195 -2.70 30.16 -1.30
N PRO A 196 -2.13 30.96 -0.37
CA PRO A 196 -2.21 30.71 1.06
C PRO A 196 -3.59 30.26 1.59
N ALA A 197 -4.69 30.80 1.07
CA ALA A 197 -6.05 30.48 1.50
C ALA A 197 -6.46 29.03 1.13
N GLU A 198 -6.08 28.55 -0.05
CA GLU A 198 -6.34 27.18 -0.48
C GLU A 198 -5.59 26.17 0.38
N GLY A 199 -4.31 26.46 0.67
CA GLY A 199 -3.50 25.64 1.57
C GLY A 199 -4.10 25.55 2.97
N MET A 200 -4.59 26.68 3.51
CA MET A 200 -5.28 26.69 4.80
C MET A 200 -6.58 25.87 4.79
N ARG A 201 -7.40 25.98 3.73
CA ARG A 201 -8.63 25.19 3.59
C ARG A 201 -8.35 23.70 3.54
N LEU A 202 -7.32 23.28 2.81
CA LEU A 202 -6.93 21.88 2.74
C LEU A 202 -6.40 21.37 4.09
N SER A 203 -5.56 22.13 4.79
CA SER A 203 -5.14 21.82 6.17
C SER A 203 -6.34 21.67 7.12
N ALA A 204 -7.31 22.59 7.04
CA ALA A 204 -8.51 22.54 7.87
C ALA A 204 -9.34 21.29 7.60
N MET A 205 -9.50 20.90 6.33
CA MET A 205 -10.25 19.70 5.97
C MET A 205 -9.55 18.40 6.34
N LEU A 206 -8.21 18.35 6.30
CA LEU A 206 -7.44 17.22 6.84
C LEU A 206 -7.67 17.06 8.35
N VAL A 207 -7.61 18.17 9.10
CA VAL A 207 -7.92 18.15 10.55
C VAL A 207 -9.37 17.78 10.81
N ALA A 208 -10.32 18.28 10.01
CA ALA A 208 -11.73 17.95 10.15
C ALA A 208 -12.01 16.45 9.92
N GLY A 209 -11.44 15.87 8.86
CA GLY A 209 -11.49 14.42 8.61
C GLY A 209 -10.85 13.62 9.74
N GLY A 210 -9.69 14.08 10.25
CA GLY A 210 -9.02 13.50 11.41
C GLY A 210 -9.86 13.56 12.69
N ALA A 211 -10.52 14.69 12.95
CA ALA A 211 -11.42 14.86 14.08
C ALA A 211 -12.65 13.95 13.96
N GLY A 212 -13.21 13.79 12.76
CA GLY A 212 -14.30 12.85 12.49
C GLY A 212 -13.90 11.40 12.78
N ALA A 213 -12.75 10.95 12.26
CA ALA A 213 -12.21 9.63 12.54
C ALA A 213 -11.89 9.43 14.04
N ALA A 214 -11.37 10.46 14.71
CA ALA A 214 -11.12 10.43 16.13
C ALA A 214 -12.42 10.36 16.95
N ALA A 215 -13.46 11.08 16.55
CA ALA A 215 -14.77 11.05 17.21
C ALA A 215 -15.37 9.64 17.18
N LEU A 216 -15.22 8.89 16.08
CA LEU A 216 -15.68 7.50 16.00
C LEU A 216 -14.95 6.59 17.00
N ASN A 217 -13.67 6.83 17.26
CA ASN A 217 -12.91 6.12 18.29
C ASN A 217 -13.39 6.48 19.71
N VAL A 218 -13.65 7.76 19.97
CA VAL A 218 -14.21 8.23 21.25
C VAL A 218 -15.60 7.64 21.49
N VAL A 219 -16.48 7.66 20.48
CA VAL A 219 -17.82 7.05 20.58
C VAL A 219 -17.70 5.57 20.91
N ARG A 220 -16.78 4.84 20.27
CA ARG A 220 -16.58 3.42 20.58
C ARG A 220 -16.05 3.20 22.00
N LEU A 221 -15.15 4.04 22.48
CA LEU A 221 -14.67 4.01 23.87
C LEU A 221 -15.84 4.20 24.85
N LEU A 222 -16.69 5.21 24.62
CA LEU A 222 -17.85 5.49 25.45
C LEU A 222 -18.85 4.32 25.42
N GLN A 223 -19.12 3.74 24.26
CA GLN A 223 -19.99 2.57 24.12
C GLN A 223 -19.49 1.37 24.92
N VAL A 224 -18.19 1.08 24.88
CA VAL A 224 -17.61 -0.03 25.65
C VAL A 224 -17.69 0.25 27.14
N SER A 225 -17.41 1.50 27.55
CA SER A 225 -17.41 1.89 28.96
C SER A 225 -18.81 1.86 29.56
N LEU A 226 -19.82 2.35 28.84
CA LEU A 226 -21.23 2.34 29.26
C LEU A 226 -21.82 0.94 29.43
N ARG A 227 -21.27 -0.07 28.75
CA ARG A 227 -21.71 -1.47 28.88
C ARG A 227 -21.23 -2.15 30.18
N ARG A 228 -20.35 -1.50 30.95
CA ARG A 228 -19.78 -2.02 32.20
C ARG A 228 -19.90 -0.96 33.32
N PRO A 229 -21.01 -0.93 34.08
CA PRO A 229 -21.13 -0.03 35.22
C PRO A 229 -20.19 -0.46 36.38
N PRO A 230 -19.66 0.48 37.19
CA PRO A 230 -19.87 1.93 37.11
C PRO A 230 -19.06 2.59 35.99
N PHE A 231 -19.71 3.54 35.28
CA PHE A 231 -19.19 4.12 34.03
C PHE A 231 -17.82 4.77 34.16
N VAL A 232 -17.58 5.56 35.22
CA VAL A 232 -16.33 6.32 35.38
C VAL A 232 -15.13 5.38 35.56
N GLU A 233 -15.28 4.35 36.41
CA GLU A 233 -14.23 3.36 36.63
C GLU A 233 -13.95 2.55 35.37
N SER A 234 -15.00 2.12 34.67
CA SER A 234 -14.90 1.42 33.40
C SER A 234 -14.31 2.26 32.26
N LEU A 235 -14.56 3.57 32.25
CA LEU A 235 -13.95 4.49 31.30
C LEU A 235 -12.45 4.64 31.56
N VAL A 236 -12.06 4.80 32.84
CA VAL A 236 -10.64 4.86 33.24
C VAL A 236 -9.95 3.54 32.93
N ASP A 237 -10.56 2.39 33.27
CA ASP A 237 -10.05 1.07 32.93
C ASP A 237 -9.90 0.92 31.41
N SER A 238 -10.93 1.25 30.63
CA SER A 238 -10.89 1.19 29.16
C SER A 238 -9.78 2.06 28.57
N LEU A 239 -9.59 3.28 29.11
CA LEU A 239 -8.51 4.19 28.73
C LEU A 239 -7.13 3.68 29.13
N GLN A 240 -7.03 2.72 30.05
CA GLN A 240 -5.79 2.11 30.53
C GLN A 240 -5.55 0.69 29.96
N SER A 241 -6.58 -0.04 29.56
CA SER A 241 -6.48 -1.45 29.17
C SER A 241 -6.71 -1.67 27.68
N LEU A 242 -7.62 -0.92 27.05
CA LEU A 242 -7.99 -1.14 25.66
C LEU A 242 -7.08 -0.41 24.68
N ARG A 243 -6.77 -1.10 23.58
CA ARG A 243 -6.09 -0.56 22.41
C ARG A 243 -6.88 -0.95 21.19
N PHE A 244 -7.47 0.01 20.50
CA PHE A 244 -8.25 -0.25 19.30
C PHE A 244 -8.25 0.96 18.38
N ASN A 245 -8.67 0.73 17.14
CA ASN A 245 -9.02 1.79 16.23
C ASN A 245 -10.22 1.33 15.40
N THR A 246 -11.19 2.21 15.17
CA THR A 246 -12.42 1.84 14.46
C THR A 246 -12.26 1.80 12.95
N GLN A 247 -11.27 2.52 12.40
CA GLN A 247 -11.15 2.73 10.94
C GLN A 247 -10.17 1.78 10.24
N TYR A 248 -9.12 1.35 10.95
CA TYR A 248 -7.96 0.66 10.38
C TYR A 248 -7.48 -0.43 11.33
N GLY A 249 -7.06 -1.57 10.79
CA GLY A 249 -6.53 -2.69 11.56
C GLY A 249 -5.14 -2.44 12.17
N ASP A 250 -4.28 -1.66 11.50
CA ASP A 250 -2.96 -1.31 12.05
C ASP A 250 -3.06 -0.12 13.03
N LEU A 251 -2.95 -0.45 14.31
CA LEU A 251 -3.02 0.50 15.42
C LEU A 251 -1.81 1.46 15.45
N ASN A 252 -0.64 1.05 14.95
CA ASN A 252 0.52 1.94 14.85
C ASN A 252 0.37 2.93 13.69
N ALA A 253 -0.22 2.50 12.58
CA ALA A 253 -0.58 3.39 11.47
C ALA A 253 -1.64 4.40 11.89
N ALA A 254 -2.67 3.96 12.64
CA ALA A 254 -3.66 4.86 13.24
C ALA A 254 -3.01 5.91 14.16
N GLY A 255 -2.09 5.49 15.03
CA GLY A 255 -1.33 6.41 15.88
C GLY A 255 -0.51 7.42 15.07
N SER A 256 0.17 6.97 14.01
CA SER A 256 0.93 7.86 13.10
C SER A 256 0.04 8.92 12.45
N TYR A 257 -1.16 8.52 12.02
CA TYR A 257 -2.17 9.42 11.47
C TYR A 257 -2.63 10.47 12.51
N PHE A 258 -3.07 10.03 13.69
CA PHE A 258 -3.54 10.96 14.73
C PHE A 258 -2.42 11.87 15.26
N ALA A 259 -1.17 11.40 15.32
CA ALA A 259 -0.01 12.24 15.64
C ALA A 259 0.18 13.35 14.60
N MET A 260 0.17 13.00 13.30
CA MET A 260 0.27 13.99 12.22
C MET A 260 -0.84 15.03 12.28
N MET A 261 -2.10 14.60 12.48
CA MET A 261 -3.24 15.52 12.60
C MET A 261 -3.17 16.38 13.87
N THR A 262 -2.68 15.84 14.98
CA THR A 262 -2.52 16.56 16.25
C THR A 262 -1.47 17.67 16.12
N ILE A 263 -0.31 17.38 15.51
CA ILE A 263 0.74 18.39 15.28
C ILE A 263 0.21 19.49 14.35
N LEU A 264 -0.49 19.12 13.28
CA LEU A 264 -1.09 20.07 12.34
C LEU A 264 -2.12 20.97 13.03
N ALA A 265 -3.03 20.39 13.81
CA ALA A 265 -4.05 21.12 14.55
C ALA A 265 -3.45 22.02 15.64
N ALA A 266 -2.47 21.52 16.40
CA ALA A 266 -1.79 22.28 17.46
C ALA A 266 -1.00 23.46 16.90
N TYR A 267 -0.43 23.31 15.71
CA TYR A 267 0.09 24.45 14.98
C TYR A 267 -1.05 25.45 14.74
N HIS A 268 -2.08 25.13 13.97
CA HIS A 268 -3.08 26.13 13.60
C HIS A 268 -3.90 26.73 14.77
N ALA A 269 -4.03 26.01 15.89
CA ALA A 269 -4.66 26.48 17.13
C ALA A 269 -3.90 27.60 17.85
N GLY A 270 -2.69 27.98 17.40
CA GLY A 270 -1.93 29.12 17.93
C GLY A 270 -1.93 30.35 17.00
N VAL A 271 -2.86 30.44 16.05
CA VAL A 271 -2.92 31.51 15.03
C VAL A 271 -4.25 32.27 15.16
N ARG A 272 -4.21 33.45 15.79
CA ARG A 272 -5.32 34.38 16.16
C ARG A 272 -6.42 34.59 15.10
N THR A 273 -7.28 33.60 14.84
CA THR A 273 -8.32 33.63 13.79
C THR A 273 -9.54 32.75 14.15
N VAL A 274 -10.69 32.90 13.50
CA VAL A 274 -11.85 31.99 13.72
C VAL A 274 -11.51 30.53 13.45
N SER A 275 -10.62 30.26 12.49
CA SER A 275 -10.14 28.90 12.20
C SER A 275 -9.43 28.27 13.41
N GLU A 276 -8.78 29.06 14.25
CA GLU A 276 -8.09 28.63 15.48
C GLU A 276 -8.99 27.86 16.44
N ARG A 277 -10.23 28.34 16.62
CA ARG A 277 -11.21 27.70 17.52
C ARG A 277 -11.60 26.31 17.04
N LEU A 278 -11.69 26.10 15.72
CA LEU A 278 -11.99 24.78 15.15
C LEU A 278 -10.81 23.82 15.32
N PHE A 279 -9.58 24.28 15.08
CA PHE A 279 -8.38 23.47 15.32
C PHE A 279 -8.20 23.13 16.80
N ALA A 280 -8.44 24.09 17.70
CA ALA A 280 -8.38 23.87 19.15
C ALA A 280 -9.46 22.87 19.61
N ALA A 281 -10.68 22.96 19.07
CA ALA A 281 -11.77 22.02 19.37
C ALA A 281 -11.48 20.58 18.90
N ALA A 282 -10.66 20.41 17.86
CA ALA A 282 -10.26 19.09 17.38
C ALA A 282 -9.22 18.39 18.28
N LEU A 283 -8.39 19.15 19.01
CA LEU A 283 -7.27 18.61 19.79
C LEU A 283 -7.67 17.56 20.85
N PRO A 284 -8.74 17.74 21.66
CA PRO A 284 -9.15 16.72 22.62
C PRO A 284 -9.55 15.39 21.96
N LEU A 285 -10.25 15.45 20.83
CA LEU A 285 -10.64 14.25 20.07
C LEU A 285 -9.41 13.55 19.52
N LEU A 286 -8.54 14.30 18.82
CA LEU A 286 -7.31 13.77 18.22
C LEU A 286 -6.36 13.19 19.26
N GLY A 287 -6.18 13.88 20.40
CA GLY A 287 -5.36 13.41 21.51
C GLY A 287 -5.92 12.14 22.15
N CYS A 288 -7.24 12.06 22.34
CA CYS A 288 -7.90 10.85 22.85
C CYS A 288 -7.73 9.66 21.89
N ALA A 289 -7.95 9.86 20.59
CA ALA A 289 -7.76 8.81 19.60
C ALA A 289 -6.28 8.38 19.46
N LEU A 290 -5.34 9.33 19.54
CA LEU A 290 -3.91 9.04 19.60
C LEU A 290 -3.56 8.21 20.85
N TRP A 291 -4.14 8.52 22.01
CA TRP A 291 -3.98 7.75 23.23
C TRP A 291 -4.53 6.33 23.11
N ILE A 292 -5.77 6.18 22.63
CA ILE A 292 -6.44 4.87 22.42
C ILE A 292 -5.67 4.01 21.41
N SER A 293 -5.01 4.62 20.42
CA SER A 293 -4.16 3.89 19.47
C SER A 293 -3.02 3.12 20.15
N GLY A 294 -2.63 3.52 21.36
CA GLY A 294 -1.57 2.90 22.17
C GLY A 294 -0.17 2.97 21.56
N SER A 295 0.02 3.69 20.44
CA SER A 295 1.32 3.79 19.78
C SER A 295 2.25 4.75 20.53
N ARG A 296 3.20 4.20 21.28
CA ARG A 296 4.16 4.98 22.09
C ARG A 296 4.99 5.92 21.23
N VAL A 297 5.49 5.44 20.10
CA VAL A 297 6.31 6.25 19.19
C VAL A 297 5.49 7.40 18.61
N ALA A 298 4.19 7.18 18.34
CA ALA A 298 3.31 8.25 17.87
C ALA A 298 3.04 9.32 18.92
N LEU A 299 2.79 8.93 20.17
CA LEU A 299 2.64 9.87 21.29
C LEU A 299 3.89 10.74 21.47
N VAL A 300 5.07 10.11 21.47
CA VAL A 300 6.37 10.78 21.61
C VAL A 300 6.62 11.75 20.46
N SER A 301 6.38 11.29 19.24
CA SER A 301 6.55 12.10 18.04
C SER A 301 5.61 13.31 18.03
N ALA A 302 4.32 13.10 18.33
CA ALA A 302 3.34 14.17 18.45
C ALA A 302 3.76 15.22 19.47
N PHE A 303 4.17 14.77 20.66
CA PHE A 303 4.63 15.65 21.72
C PHE A 303 5.89 16.44 21.34
N LEU A 304 6.94 15.76 20.86
CA LEU A 304 8.21 16.40 20.50
C LEU A 304 8.03 17.41 19.36
N CYS A 305 7.36 17.04 18.27
CA CYS A 305 7.15 17.92 17.13
C CYS A 305 6.23 19.09 17.47
N THR A 306 5.18 18.88 18.28
CA THR A 306 4.31 19.97 18.75
C THR A 306 5.10 20.94 19.64
N LEU A 307 5.93 20.44 20.54
CA LEU A 307 6.77 21.29 21.39
C LEU A 307 7.76 22.10 20.55
N LEU A 308 8.49 21.46 19.63
CA LEU A 308 9.44 22.16 18.75
C LEU A 308 8.76 23.25 17.92
N VAL A 309 7.54 23.00 17.46
CA VAL A 309 6.70 24.00 16.77
C VAL A 309 6.36 25.17 17.69
N VAL A 310 5.88 24.89 18.91
CA VAL A 310 5.50 25.93 19.88
C VAL A 310 6.72 26.76 20.26
N LEU A 311 7.86 26.14 20.55
CA LEU A 311 9.11 26.84 20.87
C LEU A 311 9.69 27.61 19.68
N GLY A 312 9.43 27.14 18.45
CA GLY A 312 9.90 27.75 17.21
C GLY A 312 9.08 28.96 16.74
N ARG A 313 7.95 29.26 17.37
CA ARG A 313 7.10 30.40 17.02
C ARG A 313 7.65 31.72 17.54
N ASP A 314 7.70 32.71 16.66
CA ASP A 314 7.95 34.10 17.06
C ASP A 314 6.68 34.68 17.69
N TYR A 315 6.50 34.44 18.99
CA TYR A 315 5.43 35.04 19.81
C TYR A 315 5.70 36.51 20.22
N GLY A 316 6.63 37.20 19.54
CA GLY A 316 7.00 38.59 19.84
C GLY A 316 8.06 38.78 20.94
N PRO A 317 8.36 40.03 21.33
CA PRO A 317 9.53 40.39 22.16
C PRO A 317 9.43 39.93 23.62
N VAL A 318 8.25 39.55 24.12
CA VAL A 318 8.02 39.09 25.50
C VAL A 318 8.62 37.70 25.73
N ILE A 319 8.53 36.79 24.75
CA ILE A 319 9.12 35.44 24.82
C ILE A 319 10.56 35.42 24.28
N GLY A 320 10.96 36.41 23.46
CA GLY A 320 12.33 36.54 22.93
C GLY A 320 13.42 36.65 24.01
N ARG A 321 13.09 37.22 25.18
CA ARG A 321 14.02 37.30 26.33
C ARG A 321 14.20 35.96 27.07
N LEU A 322 13.22 35.06 26.97
CA LEU A 322 13.30 33.70 27.52
C LEU A 322 14.11 32.74 26.61
N ARG A 323 14.62 33.17 25.46
CA ARG A 323 15.21 32.26 24.45
C ARG A 323 16.68 31.84 24.76
N SER A 324 17.17 32.01 25.99
CA SER A 324 18.55 31.67 26.38
C SER A 324 18.78 30.15 26.40
N ARG A 325 20.06 29.71 26.33
CA ARG A 325 20.47 28.28 26.33
C ARG A 325 19.88 27.48 27.50
N VAL A 326 19.55 28.15 28.61
CA VAL A 326 18.93 27.57 29.83
C VAL A 326 17.50 27.07 29.56
N ASN A 327 16.76 27.66 28.60
CA ASN A 327 15.40 27.24 28.27
C ASN A 327 15.33 26.10 27.25
N LEU A 328 16.37 25.89 26.43
CA LEU A 328 16.50 24.70 25.58
C LEU A 328 16.83 23.46 26.42
N THR A 329 17.71 23.59 27.42
CA THR A 329 18.00 22.52 28.38
C THR A 329 16.80 22.24 29.29
N ALA A 330 16.07 23.26 29.74
CA ALA A 330 14.84 23.08 30.51
C ALA A 330 13.71 22.47 29.66
N ALA A 331 13.54 22.89 28.41
CA ALA A 331 12.59 22.27 27.49
C ALA A 331 12.96 20.81 27.20
N ALA A 332 14.24 20.50 26.98
CA ALA A 332 14.71 19.12 26.84
C ALA A 332 14.48 18.30 28.12
N GLY A 333 14.69 18.90 29.30
CA GLY A 333 14.38 18.29 30.59
C GLY A 333 12.89 18.02 30.80
N ILE A 334 12.02 18.96 30.42
CA ILE A 334 10.55 18.79 30.43
C ILE A 334 10.12 17.72 29.43
N VAL A 335 10.76 17.65 28.25
CA VAL A 335 10.51 16.58 27.27
C VAL A 335 10.88 15.23 27.85
N LEU A 336 12.05 15.10 28.43
CA LEU A 336 12.53 13.86 29.05
C LEU A 336 11.66 13.47 30.25
N LEU A 337 11.21 14.43 31.05
CA LEU A 337 10.30 14.22 32.18
C LEU A 337 8.91 13.77 31.71
N LEU A 338 8.32 14.44 30.73
CA LEU A 338 7.01 14.08 30.17
C LEU A 338 7.09 12.76 29.39
N PHE A 339 8.22 12.47 28.75
CA PHE A 339 8.52 11.17 28.15
C PHE A 339 8.61 10.06 29.21
N GLY A 340 9.32 10.30 30.31
CA GLY A 340 9.41 9.39 31.44
C GLY A 340 8.06 9.15 32.11
N LEU A 341 7.29 10.23 32.35
CA LEU A 341 5.94 10.17 32.89
C LEU A 341 4.98 9.43 31.96
N MET A 342 5.05 9.67 30.65
CA MET A 342 4.24 8.96 29.66
C MET A 342 4.58 7.47 29.61
N ILE A 343 5.86 7.09 29.68
CA ILE A 343 6.28 5.68 29.78
C ILE A 343 5.75 5.04 31.07
N PHE A 344 5.81 5.76 32.18
CA PHE A 344 5.34 5.30 33.49
C PHE A 344 3.81 5.14 33.54
N LEU A 345 3.06 6.05 32.90
CA LEU A 345 1.59 6.03 32.85
C LEU A 345 1.01 5.05 31.80
N LEU A 346 1.83 4.48 30.92
CA LEU A 346 1.39 3.49 29.92
C LEU A 346 1.43 2.08 30.52
N PRO A 347 0.27 1.40 30.72
CA PRO A 347 0.24 0.12 31.41
C PRO A 347 1.06 -0.97 30.70
N VAL A 348 1.88 -1.68 31.47
CA VAL A 348 2.76 -2.78 31.03
C VAL A 348 1.96 -3.91 30.37
N THR A 349 0.69 -4.07 30.74
CA THR A 349 -0.24 -5.07 30.19
C THR A 349 -0.54 -4.90 28.69
N ARG A 350 -0.23 -3.73 28.09
CA ARG A 350 -0.62 -3.40 26.71
C ARG A 350 0.25 -3.97 25.58
N HIS A 351 1.46 -4.47 25.83
CA HIS A 351 2.47 -4.67 24.77
C HIS A 351 3.32 -5.95 24.86
N GLY A 352 3.01 -6.87 25.76
CA GLY A 352 4.06 -7.78 26.26
C GLY A 352 5.18 -6.99 26.94
N THR A 353 6.26 -7.66 27.34
CA THR A 353 7.37 -6.95 27.98
C THR A 353 8.05 -5.99 26.99
N PHE A 354 8.55 -4.85 27.46
CA PHE A 354 9.30 -3.91 26.62
C PHE A 354 10.45 -4.60 25.87
N ALA A 355 11.15 -5.51 26.54
CA ALA A 355 12.20 -6.34 25.96
C ALA A 355 11.71 -7.23 24.80
N TYR A 356 10.51 -7.81 24.91
CA TYR A 356 9.89 -8.55 23.80
C TYR A 356 9.67 -7.65 22.58
N SER A 357 9.05 -6.48 22.78
CA SER A 357 8.77 -5.55 21.68
C SER A 357 10.03 -5.03 20.97
N VAL A 358 11.12 -4.81 21.70
CA VAL A 358 12.41 -4.39 21.13
C VAL A 358 13.09 -5.55 20.40
N SER A 359 13.14 -6.75 21.00
CA SER A 359 13.76 -7.92 20.38
C SER A 359 13.04 -8.33 19.08
N THR A 360 11.70 -8.36 19.06
CA THR A 360 10.93 -8.59 17.83
C THR A 360 11.29 -7.56 16.74
N ARG A 361 11.35 -6.27 17.06
CA ARG A 361 11.72 -5.22 16.09
C ARG A 361 13.14 -5.37 15.57
N LEU A 362 14.08 -5.78 16.42
CA LEU A 362 15.47 -6.01 16.01
C LEU A 362 15.57 -7.19 15.03
N GLU A 363 14.84 -8.27 15.28
CA GLU A 363 14.80 -9.41 14.36
C GLU A 363 14.08 -9.09 13.03
N LEU A 364 13.04 -8.27 13.07
CA LEU A 364 12.40 -7.74 11.85
C LEU A 364 13.36 -6.86 11.04
N LEU A 365 14.15 -6.01 11.71
CA LEU A 365 15.21 -5.22 11.08
C LEU A 365 16.24 -6.13 10.40
N LYS A 366 16.74 -7.16 11.10
CA LYS A 366 17.67 -8.14 10.52
C LYS A 366 17.06 -8.86 9.31
N THR A 367 15.79 -9.25 9.39
CA THR A 367 15.06 -9.89 8.30
C THR A 367 14.99 -8.99 7.07
N GLY A 368 14.63 -7.72 7.24
CA GLY A 368 14.64 -6.75 6.15
C GLY A 368 16.04 -6.52 5.58
N LEU A 369 17.08 -6.46 6.41
CA LEU A 369 18.46 -6.32 5.94
C LEU A 369 18.95 -7.52 5.13
N ARG A 370 18.49 -8.74 5.42
CA ARG A 370 18.75 -9.92 4.57
C ARG A 370 18.09 -9.79 3.19
N MET A 371 16.85 -9.32 3.13
CA MET A 371 16.18 -9.04 1.85
C MET A 371 16.94 -7.98 1.03
N VAL A 372 17.45 -6.93 1.70
CA VAL A 372 18.28 -5.89 1.07
C VAL A 372 19.60 -6.46 0.57
N ALA A 373 20.26 -7.33 1.34
CA ALA A 373 21.51 -7.96 0.95
C ALA A 373 21.34 -8.83 -0.31
N ASP A 374 20.21 -9.52 -0.43
CA ASP A 374 19.90 -10.37 -1.59
C ASP A 374 19.62 -9.56 -2.86
N ARG A 375 18.93 -8.40 -2.75
CA ARG A 375 18.56 -7.56 -3.91
C ARG A 375 18.77 -6.05 -3.63
N PRO A 376 20.03 -5.55 -3.53
CA PRO A 376 20.32 -4.22 -2.97
C PRO A 376 19.88 -3.04 -3.83
N ILE A 377 19.96 -3.17 -5.17
CA ILE A 377 19.74 -2.01 -6.06
C ILE A 377 18.25 -1.74 -6.29
N LEU A 378 17.49 -2.80 -6.64
CA LEU A 378 16.09 -2.70 -7.08
C LEU A 378 15.10 -3.40 -6.16
N GLY A 379 15.57 -4.01 -5.06
CA GLY A 379 14.74 -4.68 -4.07
C GLY A 379 14.17 -6.02 -4.54
N VAL A 380 13.50 -6.69 -3.60
CA VAL A 380 12.84 -7.99 -3.83
C VAL A 380 11.49 -7.85 -4.55
N GLY A 381 11.00 -6.63 -4.77
CA GLY A 381 9.75 -6.33 -5.45
C GLY A 381 8.72 -5.64 -4.55
N THR A 382 7.91 -4.75 -5.13
CA THR A 382 6.79 -4.09 -4.45
C THR A 382 5.84 -5.10 -3.82
N ALA A 383 5.45 -4.84 -2.57
CA ALA A 383 4.62 -5.71 -1.75
C ALA A 383 5.13 -7.15 -1.53
N GLN A 384 6.42 -7.43 -1.84
CA GLN A 384 6.99 -8.75 -1.65
C GLN A 384 7.56 -8.98 -0.25
N PHE A 385 7.72 -7.95 0.60
CA PHE A 385 8.26 -8.15 1.95
C PHE A 385 7.40 -9.14 2.74
N TYR A 386 6.09 -8.88 2.80
CA TYR A 386 5.12 -9.74 3.49
C TYR A 386 5.06 -11.16 2.92
N ALA A 387 5.14 -11.28 1.58
CA ALA A 387 5.05 -12.55 0.88
C ALA A 387 6.31 -13.41 1.07
N LEU A 388 7.48 -12.78 1.03
CA LEU A 388 8.79 -13.44 1.14
C LEU A 388 9.27 -13.54 2.59
N PHE A 389 8.59 -12.94 3.56
CA PHE A 389 8.96 -12.97 4.97
C PHE A 389 9.41 -14.36 5.48
N PRO A 390 8.68 -15.46 5.22
CA PRO A 390 9.07 -16.78 5.72
C PRO A 390 10.42 -17.30 5.20
N ARG A 391 10.90 -16.79 4.05
CA ARG A 391 12.19 -17.15 3.46
C ARG A 391 13.39 -16.49 4.16
N TYR A 392 13.16 -15.33 4.78
CA TYR A 392 14.23 -14.49 5.34
C TYR A 392 14.23 -14.42 6.87
N VAL A 393 13.15 -14.86 7.51
CA VAL A 393 12.99 -14.85 8.97
C VAL A 393 14.06 -15.71 9.65
N SER A 394 14.58 -15.23 10.79
CA SER A 394 15.54 -16.01 11.58
C SER A 394 14.86 -17.18 12.29
N PRO A 395 15.57 -18.30 12.56
CA PRO A 395 15.07 -19.38 13.41
C PRO A 395 14.63 -18.88 14.80
N GLU A 396 15.33 -17.89 15.34
CA GLU A 396 15.03 -17.28 16.65
C GLU A 396 13.68 -16.55 16.64
N LEU A 397 13.43 -15.72 15.63
CA LEU A 397 12.15 -15.01 15.49
C LEU A 397 11.02 -15.99 15.15
N LYS A 398 11.30 -17.02 14.34
CA LYS A 398 10.37 -18.11 14.07
C LYS A 398 9.91 -18.80 15.35
N ARG A 399 10.84 -19.22 16.22
CA ARG A 399 10.50 -19.80 17.54
C ARG A 399 9.75 -18.83 18.44
N THR A 400 10.07 -17.54 18.37
CA THR A 400 9.39 -16.50 19.15
C THR A 400 7.93 -16.38 18.73
N PHE A 401 7.65 -16.36 17.43
CA PHE A 401 6.27 -16.35 16.92
C PHE A 401 5.52 -17.65 17.20
N GLU A 402 6.16 -18.81 17.00
CA GLU A 402 5.54 -20.11 17.27
C GLU A 402 5.13 -20.24 18.76
N THR A 403 6.02 -19.84 19.68
CA THR A 403 5.73 -19.82 21.13
C THR A 403 4.64 -18.81 21.50
N ALA A 404 4.61 -17.64 20.84
CA ALA A 404 3.67 -16.56 21.17
C ALA A 404 2.26 -16.71 20.54
N LEU A 405 2.15 -17.35 19.37
CA LEU A 405 0.93 -17.38 18.55
C LEU A 405 0.35 -18.80 18.35
N GLY A 406 1.06 -19.86 18.75
CA GLY A 406 0.56 -21.25 18.69
C GLY A 406 0.32 -21.80 17.28
N HIS A 407 0.79 -21.11 16.23
CA HIS A 407 0.55 -21.41 14.82
C HIS A 407 1.80 -21.16 13.97
N PRO A 408 1.85 -21.63 12.69
CA PRO A 408 3.02 -21.48 11.82
C PRO A 408 3.42 -20.01 11.63
N VAL A 409 4.70 -19.78 11.30
CA VAL A 409 5.32 -18.45 11.17
C VAL A 409 4.37 -17.43 10.52
N PRO A 410 3.93 -16.39 11.25
CA PRO A 410 3.12 -15.35 10.66
C PRO A 410 3.95 -14.62 9.60
N ARG A 411 3.29 -14.23 8.51
CA ARG A 411 3.84 -13.24 7.58
C ARG A 411 3.79 -11.87 8.26
N GLU A 412 4.85 -11.10 8.13
CA GLU A 412 4.96 -9.79 8.77
C GLU A 412 5.71 -8.79 7.87
N ASN A 413 5.51 -7.49 8.10
CA ASN A 413 6.21 -6.40 7.43
C ASN A 413 7.40 -5.87 8.25
N ALA A 414 8.15 -4.92 7.68
CA ALA A 414 9.41 -4.45 8.27
C ALA A 414 9.26 -3.74 9.61
N HIS A 415 8.08 -3.20 9.95
CA HIS A 415 7.90 -2.26 11.06
C HIS A 415 8.86 -1.06 11.03
N ASN A 416 9.34 -0.71 9.84
CA ASN A 416 10.10 0.48 9.53
C ASN A 416 9.86 0.80 8.06
N GLN A 417 9.20 1.92 7.77
CA GLN A 417 8.77 2.29 6.42
C GLN A 417 9.94 2.47 5.47
N PHE A 418 11.07 2.99 5.95
CA PHE A 418 12.26 3.19 5.12
C PHE A 418 12.92 1.86 4.77
N LEU A 419 12.98 0.93 5.73
CA LEU A 419 13.44 -0.43 5.48
C LEU A 419 12.48 -1.19 4.57
N GLN A 420 11.16 -0.98 4.70
CA GLN A 420 10.17 -1.56 3.80
C GLN A 420 10.44 -1.12 2.35
N VAL A 421 10.57 0.20 2.13
CA VAL A 421 10.89 0.78 0.81
C VAL A 421 12.22 0.29 0.29
N LEU A 422 13.24 0.21 1.16
CA LEU A 422 14.58 -0.26 0.81
C LEU A 422 14.61 -1.75 0.45
N ALA A 423 13.90 -2.60 1.18
CA ALA A 423 13.83 -4.04 0.91
C ALA A 423 13.03 -4.31 -0.37
N GLU A 424 11.89 -3.66 -0.55
CA GLU A 424 11.00 -3.92 -1.69
C GLU A 424 11.46 -3.26 -3.00
N MET A 425 12.04 -2.07 -2.96
CA MET A 425 12.44 -1.31 -4.15
C MET A 425 13.95 -0.96 -4.20
N GLY A 426 14.74 -1.45 -3.24
CA GLY A 426 16.18 -1.26 -3.21
C GLY A 426 16.62 0.16 -2.89
N VAL A 427 17.93 0.39 -2.96
CA VAL A 427 18.53 1.72 -2.79
C VAL A 427 17.97 2.71 -3.80
N ALA A 428 17.64 2.28 -5.02
CA ALA A 428 17.01 3.13 -6.02
C ALA A 428 15.64 3.67 -5.54
N GLY A 429 14.81 2.81 -4.95
CA GLY A 429 13.49 3.20 -4.46
C GLY A 429 13.56 4.09 -3.24
N LEU A 430 14.45 3.75 -2.29
CA LEU A 430 14.70 4.62 -1.15
C LEU A 430 15.24 5.99 -1.60
N ALA A 431 16.14 6.04 -2.57
CA ALA A 431 16.69 7.29 -3.08
C ALA A 431 15.61 8.19 -3.70
N PHE A 432 14.70 7.65 -4.52
CA PHE A 432 13.59 8.43 -5.08
C PHE A 432 12.57 8.84 -4.03
N PHE A 433 12.29 7.98 -3.04
CA PHE A 433 11.41 8.30 -1.92
C PHE A 433 12.00 9.45 -1.07
N LEU A 434 13.29 9.40 -0.75
CA LEU A 434 13.98 10.48 -0.05
C LEU A 434 14.05 11.76 -0.90
N LEU A 435 14.28 11.63 -2.20
CA LEU A 435 14.28 12.77 -3.12
C LEU A 435 12.91 13.46 -3.17
N LEU A 436 11.81 12.70 -3.14
CA LEU A 436 10.44 13.22 -3.01
C LEU A 436 10.29 14.04 -1.72
N LEU A 437 10.68 13.47 -0.58
CA LEU A 437 10.61 14.15 0.71
C LEU A 437 11.44 15.44 0.75
N VAL A 438 12.69 15.37 0.29
CA VAL A 438 13.62 16.51 0.29
C VAL A 438 13.14 17.59 -0.67
N SER A 439 12.80 17.23 -1.91
CA SER A 439 12.39 18.20 -2.93
C SER A 439 11.08 18.91 -2.58
N GLY A 440 10.11 18.21 -1.99
CA GLY A 440 8.87 18.82 -1.49
C GLY A 440 9.10 19.72 -0.26
N SER A 441 10.08 19.39 0.58
CA SER A 441 10.35 20.11 1.83
C SER A 441 11.29 21.32 1.67
N ARG A 442 11.90 21.53 0.49
CA ARG A 442 12.83 22.65 0.24
C ARG A 442 12.21 24.00 0.57
N ARG A 443 12.87 24.80 1.40
CA ARG A 443 12.40 26.14 1.81
C ARG A 443 12.03 26.98 0.59
N GLY A 444 10.78 27.44 0.53
CA GLY A 444 10.29 28.41 -0.43
C GLY A 444 10.52 29.85 0.04
N ASP A 445 10.34 30.79 -0.88
CA ASP A 445 10.61 32.22 -0.67
C ASP A 445 9.57 32.89 0.24
N ARG A 446 8.38 32.29 0.40
CA ARG A 446 7.31 32.81 1.25
C ARG A 446 7.09 31.92 2.47
N ALA A 447 7.11 32.53 3.65
CA ALA A 447 6.71 31.88 4.88
C ALA A 447 5.18 31.82 4.96
N VAL A 448 4.61 30.65 4.67
CA VAL A 448 3.16 30.39 4.78
C VAL A 448 2.89 29.50 6.00
N PRO A 449 2.01 29.89 6.95
CA PRO A 449 1.80 29.15 8.19
C PRO A 449 1.42 27.68 8.01
N TRP A 450 0.52 27.37 7.07
CA TRP A 450 0.09 25.99 6.81
C TRP A 450 1.24 25.10 6.33
N ARG A 451 2.27 25.67 5.70
CA ARG A 451 3.41 24.92 5.20
C ARG A 451 4.36 24.53 6.32
N THR A 452 4.63 25.46 7.24
CA THR A 452 5.40 25.16 8.46
C THR A 452 4.68 24.14 9.31
N ALA A 453 3.35 24.26 9.44
CA ALA A 453 2.50 23.27 10.10
C ALA A 453 2.63 21.88 9.44
N GLY A 454 2.47 21.83 8.11
CA GLY A 454 2.59 20.60 7.34
C GLY A 454 3.97 19.97 7.42
N LEU A 455 5.05 20.76 7.41
CA LEU A 455 6.43 20.27 7.59
C LEU A 455 6.61 19.61 8.96
N ALA A 456 6.12 20.23 10.03
CA ALA A 456 6.20 19.66 11.37
C ALA A 456 5.36 18.40 11.51
N ALA A 457 4.14 18.39 10.95
CA ALA A 457 3.26 17.24 10.94
C ALA A 457 3.87 16.06 10.15
N LEU A 458 4.44 16.35 8.97
CA LEU A 458 5.13 15.37 8.13
C LEU A 458 6.39 14.83 8.82
N ALA A 459 7.18 15.69 9.48
CA ALA A 459 8.33 15.25 10.27
C ALA A 459 7.90 14.30 11.40
N GLY A 460 6.82 14.63 12.12
CA GLY A 460 6.27 13.76 13.15
C GLY A 460 5.83 12.40 12.60
N PHE A 461 5.17 12.38 11.45
CA PHE A 461 4.78 11.14 10.76
C PHE A 461 5.99 10.32 10.30
N LEU A 462 7.06 10.96 9.81
CA LEU A 462 8.27 10.28 9.39
C LEU A 462 9.05 9.69 10.58
N LEU A 463 9.03 10.35 11.75
CA LEU A 463 9.57 9.79 12.98
C LEU A 463 8.83 8.51 13.41
N THR A 464 7.49 8.48 13.32
CA THR A 464 6.74 7.24 13.60
C THR A 464 7.01 6.15 12.58
N SER A 465 7.27 6.54 11.32
CA SER A 465 7.66 5.64 10.23
C SER A 465 9.01 4.95 10.44
N MET A 466 9.84 5.38 11.39
CA MET A 466 11.06 4.66 11.78
C MET A 466 10.78 3.40 12.61
N ALA A 467 9.61 3.31 13.25
CA ALA A 467 9.22 2.20 14.13
C ALA A 467 7.87 1.57 13.74
N GLY A 468 7.36 1.92 12.56
CA GLY A 468 6.15 1.39 11.96
C GLY A 468 6.19 1.50 10.44
N HIS A 469 5.12 1.07 9.78
CA HIS A 469 4.99 1.06 8.33
C HIS A 469 3.64 1.67 7.89
N PRO A 470 3.34 2.92 8.31
CA PRO A 470 2.01 3.50 8.20
C PRO A 470 1.53 3.69 6.75
N LEU A 471 2.44 3.72 5.77
CA LEU A 471 2.07 3.86 4.36
C LEU A 471 1.50 2.56 3.75
N LEU A 472 1.56 1.43 4.45
CA LEU A 472 0.84 0.21 4.03
C LEU A 472 -0.66 0.27 4.37
N THR A 473 -1.12 1.27 5.14
CA THR A 473 -2.55 1.50 5.39
C THR A 473 -3.07 2.56 4.41
N PRO A 474 -3.94 2.22 3.43
CA PRO A 474 -4.29 3.13 2.32
C PRO A 474 -4.84 4.49 2.76
N ALA A 475 -5.75 4.53 3.74
CA ALA A 475 -6.30 5.78 4.25
C ALA A 475 -5.24 6.68 4.90
N VAL A 476 -4.30 6.09 5.64
CA VAL A 476 -3.19 6.81 6.28
C VAL A 476 -2.19 7.29 5.22
N ALA A 477 -1.89 6.45 4.23
CA ALA A 477 -1.05 6.81 3.10
C ALA A 477 -1.65 7.97 2.30
N CYS A 478 -2.96 7.94 2.02
CA CYS A 478 -3.67 9.02 1.32
C CYS A 478 -3.47 10.37 2.03
N ALA A 479 -3.69 10.41 3.36
CA ALA A 479 -3.47 11.63 4.15
C ALA A 479 -2.00 12.10 4.11
N PHE A 480 -1.04 11.17 4.18
CA PHE A 480 0.38 11.47 4.06
C PHE A 480 0.71 12.09 2.69
N TRP A 481 0.20 11.52 1.60
CA TRP A 481 0.46 12.00 0.25
C TRP A 481 -0.16 13.37 -0.01
N ILE A 482 -1.38 13.63 0.50
CA ILE A 482 -1.98 14.96 0.46
C ILE A 482 -1.12 15.96 1.26
N MET A 483 -0.64 15.58 2.45
CA MET A 483 0.23 16.43 3.27
C MET A 483 1.55 16.76 2.57
N LEU A 484 2.19 15.75 1.96
CA LEU A 484 3.44 15.92 1.22
C LEU A 484 3.23 16.85 0.02
N GLY A 485 2.14 16.67 -0.73
CA GLY A 485 1.77 17.54 -1.84
C GLY A 485 1.50 18.98 -1.39
N LEU A 486 0.82 19.16 -0.26
CA LEU A 486 0.56 20.46 0.33
C LEU A 486 1.90 21.16 0.65
N VAL A 487 2.79 20.50 1.40
CA VAL A 487 4.12 21.04 1.73
C VAL A 487 4.94 21.39 0.49
N ALA A 488 4.88 20.54 -0.54
CA ALA A 488 5.56 20.72 -1.82
C ALA A 488 5.03 21.92 -2.64
N ALA A 489 3.75 22.28 -2.49
CA ALA A 489 3.15 23.42 -3.19
C ALA A 489 3.85 24.75 -2.89
N GLY A 490 4.43 24.90 -1.69
CA GLY A 490 5.20 26.08 -1.31
C GLY A 490 6.72 25.91 -1.41
N SER A 491 7.22 24.87 -2.09
CA SER A 491 8.66 24.66 -2.30
C SER A 491 9.24 25.66 -3.32
N ALA A 492 10.51 26.08 -3.12
CA ALA A 492 11.17 26.97 -4.07
C ALA A 492 11.38 26.29 -5.43
N PRO A 493 11.21 27.02 -6.55
CA PRO A 493 11.60 26.52 -7.85
C PRO A 493 13.11 26.23 -7.87
N VAL A 494 13.49 25.16 -8.54
CA VAL A 494 14.91 24.82 -8.75
C VAL A 494 15.41 25.52 -10.01
N HIS A 495 16.68 25.96 -9.99
CA HIS A 495 17.36 26.52 -11.16
C HIS A 495 17.17 25.65 -12.42
N ASP A 496 16.92 26.31 -13.54
CA ASP A 496 16.53 25.66 -14.80
C ASP A 496 17.56 24.66 -15.33
N ALA A 497 18.87 24.97 -15.17
CA ALA A 497 19.93 24.06 -15.58
C ALA A 497 19.90 22.75 -14.78
N THR A 498 19.81 22.84 -13.45
CA THR A 498 19.69 21.69 -12.54
C THR A 498 18.42 20.90 -12.83
N ARG A 499 17.29 21.58 -13.06
CA ARG A 499 16.02 20.96 -13.44
C ARG A 499 16.13 20.15 -14.73
N ARG A 500 16.78 20.69 -15.77
CA ARG A 500 16.99 19.97 -17.03
C ARG A 500 17.92 18.76 -16.86
N ALA A 501 18.99 18.90 -16.08
CA ALA A 501 19.88 17.79 -15.77
C ALA A 501 19.15 16.66 -15.03
N LEU A 502 18.37 17.01 -13.99
CA LEU A 502 17.53 16.07 -13.26
C LEU A 502 16.52 15.38 -14.19
N ALA A 503 15.84 16.15 -15.05
CA ALA A 503 14.87 15.58 -16.00
C ALA A 503 15.50 14.57 -16.95
N ARG A 504 16.70 14.85 -17.48
CA ARG A 504 17.45 13.91 -18.31
C ARG A 504 17.86 12.67 -17.52
N GLY A 505 18.38 12.84 -16.30
CA GLY A 505 18.76 11.73 -15.43
C GLY A 505 17.58 10.81 -15.10
N VAL A 506 16.45 11.38 -14.70
CA VAL A 506 15.21 10.63 -14.44
C VAL A 506 14.73 9.93 -15.70
N ALA A 507 14.73 10.59 -16.86
CA ALA A 507 14.34 9.97 -18.12
C ALA A 507 15.22 8.77 -18.47
N VAL A 508 16.55 8.90 -18.34
CA VAL A 508 17.49 7.80 -18.55
C VAL A 508 17.20 6.63 -17.60
N VAL A 509 17.02 6.92 -16.31
CA VAL A 509 16.70 5.88 -15.31
C VAL A 509 15.39 5.17 -15.64
N VAL A 510 14.32 5.90 -15.97
CA VAL A 510 13.03 5.31 -16.35
C VAL A 510 13.16 4.45 -17.62
N ILE A 511 13.91 4.91 -18.63
CA ILE A 511 14.18 4.13 -19.84
C ILE A 511 14.92 2.84 -19.50
N LEU A 512 15.98 2.92 -18.69
CA LEU A 512 16.74 1.74 -18.25
C LEU A 512 15.87 0.76 -17.47
N LEU A 513 14.99 1.26 -16.59
CA LEU A 513 14.05 0.43 -15.86
C LEU A 513 13.12 -0.33 -16.81
N VAL A 514 12.54 0.35 -17.81
CA VAL A 514 11.65 -0.26 -18.82
C VAL A 514 12.39 -1.27 -19.69
N VAL A 515 13.55 -0.91 -20.23
CA VAL A 515 14.34 -1.78 -21.13
C VAL A 515 14.81 -3.04 -20.42
N THR A 516 15.05 -2.98 -19.11
CA THR A 516 15.48 -4.14 -18.31
C THR A 516 14.33 -5.03 -17.82
N VAL A 517 13.07 -4.60 -17.90
CA VAL A 517 11.91 -5.41 -17.45
C VAL A 517 11.90 -6.81 -18.06
N PRO A 518 12.04 -7.02 -19.39
CA PRO A 518 11.94 -8.37 -19.97
C PRO A 518 13.01 -9.34 -19.46
N TRP A 519 14.24 -8.84 -19.24
CA TRP A 519 15.31 -9.64 -18.68
C TRP A 519 15.06 -9.97 -17.21
N ARG A 520 14.70 -8.98 -16.38
CA ARG A 520 14.37 -9.17 -14.96
C ARG A 520 13.17 -10.09 -14.76
N TRP A 521 12.14 -9.94 -15.59
CA TRP A 521 10.98 -10.83 -15.66
C TRP A 521 11.41 -12.28 -15.85
N ALA A 522 12.31 -12.56 -16.81
CA ALA A 522 12.78 -13.90 -17.08
C ALA A 522 13.58 -14.50 -15.90
N VAL A 523 14.33 -13.67 -15.18
CA VAL A 523 15.08 -14.07 -13.97
C VAL A 523 14.13 -14.39 -12.83
N GLU A 524 13.24 -13.46 -12.44
CA GLU A 524 12.28 -13.68 -11.35
C GLU A 524 11.40 -14.92 -11.60
N ARG A 525 10.97 -15.13 -12.83
CA ARG A 525 10.16 -16.29 -13.18
C ARG A 525 10.90 -17.63 -12.97
N ARG A 526 12.22 -17.66 -13.17
CA ARG A 526 13.06 -18.86 -12.98
C ARG A 526 13.35 -19.13 -11.51
N GLU A 527 13.51 -18.07 -10.72
CA GLU A 527 13.83 -18.13 -9.29
C GLU A 527 12.57 -18.17 -8.40
N ALA A 528 11.39 -18.00 -9.00
CA ALA A 528 10.12 -18.02 -8.29
C ALA A 528 9.97 -19.30 -7.46
N ASP A 529 9.74 -19.13 -6.17
CA ASP A 529 9.33 -20.25 -5.32
C ASP A 529 7.84 -20.52 -5.56
N LEU A 530 7.61 -21.61 -6.30
CA LEU A 530 6.29 -22.17 -6.58
C LEU A 530 6.13 -23.53 -5.90
N GLU A 531 7.06 -23.95 -5.03
CA GLU A 531 6.98 -25.24 -4.35
C GLU A 531 5.67 -25.30 -3.55
N GLY A 532 4.90 -26.39 -3.75
CA GLY A 532 3.59 -26.56 -3.11
C GLY A 532 2.47 -25.69 -3.68
N VAL A 533 2.73 -24.85 -4.70
CA VAL A 533 1.67 -24.19 -5.48
C VAL A 533 1.04 -25.22 -6.42
N SER A 534 -0.28 -25.17 -6.49
CA SER A 534 -1.07 -26.05 -7.35
C SER A 534 -2.20 -25.28 -7.99
N LEU A 535 -2.50 -25.57 -9.25
CA LEU A 535 -3.55 -24.91 -10.02
C LEU A 535 -4.60 -25.93 -10.43
N GLY A 536 -5.89 -25.56 -10.40
CA GLY A 536 -6.97 -26.49 -10.77
C GLY A 536 -7.19 -27.64 -9.77
N LEU A 537 -6.72 -27.49 -8.53
CA LEU A 537 -6.93 -28.42 -7.42
C LEU A 537 -7.78 -27.77 -6.31
N SER A 538 -8.78 -28.49 -5.81
CA SER A 538 -9.61 -28.08 -4.67
C SER A 538 -8.80 -27.89 -3.38
N GLY A 539 -9.45 -27.45 -2.29
CA GLY A 539 -8.87 -27.59 -0.94
C GLY A 539 -8.60 -29.06 -0.59
N TRP A 540 -7.78 -29.29 0.44
CA TRP A 540 -7.52 -30.65 0.95
C TRP A 540 -8.77 -31.28 1.53
N GLN A 541 -9.04 -32.51 1.12
CA GLN A 541 -10.12 -33.38 1.56
C GLN A 541 -9.55 -34.70 2.08
N TRP A 542 -10.39 -35.52 2.70
CA TRP A 542 -10.04 -36.85 3.19
C TRP A 542 -10.98 -37.87 2.55
N ASP A 543 -10.44 -38.99 2.07
CA ASP A 543 -11.24 -40.10 1.59
C ASP A 543 -11.70 -41.00 2.75
N GLU A 544 -12.59 -41.96 2.46
CA GLU A 544 -13.13 -42.90 3.44
C GLU A 544 -12.04 -43.77 4.11
N ALA A 545 -10.88 -43.91 3.46
CA ALA A 545 -9.72 -44.64 3.97
C ALA A 545 -8.73 -43.75 4.75
N GLY A 546 -9.06 -42.46 4.96
CA GLY A 546 -8.20 -41.51 5.66
C GLY A 546 -7.02 -40.99 4.84
N VAL A 547 -7.03 -41.15 3.52
CA VAL A 547 -6.02 -40.57 2.62
C VAL A 547 -6.39 -39.12 2.31
N ARG A 548 -5.41 -38.23 2.46
CA ARG A 548 -5.58 -36.81 2.17
C ARG A 548 -5.42 -36.54 0.68
N PHE A 549 -6.43 -35.95 0.04
CA PHE A 549 -6.44 -35.69 -1.41
C PHE A 549 -6.99 -34.31 -1.78
N ARG A 550 -6.88 -33.96 -3.06
CA ARG A 550 -7.46 -32.77 -3.69
C ARG A 550 -8.11 -33.17 -5.03
N SER A 551 -9.24 -32.57 -5.37
CA SER A 551 -9.99 -32.87 -6.59
C SER A 551 -9.62 -31.92 -7.72
N ALA A 552 -9.59 -32.43 -8.95
CA ALA A 552 -9.41 -31.68 -10.20
C ALA A 552 -10.52 -32.02 -11.19
N ALA A 553 -10.88 -31.07 -12.07
CA ALA A 553 -11.87 -31.30 -13.13
C ALA A 553 -11.26 -32.02 -14.34
N GLN A 554 -10.47 -31.28 -15.13
CA GLN A 554 -9.95 -31.71 -16.44
C GLN A 554 -8.45 -31.46 -16.55
N ARG A 555 -7.96 -30.42 -15.86
CA ARG A 555 -6.55 -30.11 -15.80
C ARG A 555 -6.18 -29.67 -14.39
N ALA A 556 -5.06 -30.18 -13.90
CA ALA A 556 -4.39 -29.68 -12.71
C ALA A 556 -2.92 -29.45 -13.00
N THR A 557 -2.31 -28.50 -12.31
CA THR A 557 -0.86 -28.27 -12.38
C THR A 557 -0.30 -28.33 -10.97
N VAL A 558 0.81 -29.05 -10.79
CA VAL A 558 1.58 -29.05 -9.56
C VAL A 558 3.01 -28.64 -9.88
N PHE A 559 3.59 -27.79 -9.04
CA PHE A 559 4.99 -27.40 -9.12
C PHE A 559 5.78 -28.15 -8.05
N VAL A 560 6.83 -28.85 -8.48
CA VAL A 560 7.64 -29.76 -7.65
C VAL A 560 9.09 -29.31 -7.64
N SER A 561 9.87 -29.65 -6.62
CA SER A 561 11.26 -29.23 -6.54
C SER A 561 12.11 -29.84 -7.65
N SER A 562 12.99 -29.03 -8.25
CA SER A 562 13.99 -29.51 -9.20
C SER A 562 15.15 -30.25 -8.52
N ALA A 563 15.28 -30.15 -7.20
CA ALA A 563 16.32 -30.81 -6.42
C ALA A 563 16.08 -32.32 -6.32
N SER A 564 14.80 -32.72 -6.29
CA SER A 564 14.32 -34.09 -6.18
C SER A 564 14.65 -34.89 -7.45
N PRO A 565 15.24 -36.10 -7.34
CA PRO A 565 15.57 -36.93 -8.51
C PRO A 565 14.34 -37.53 -9.20
N TYR A 566 13.23 -37.65 -8.47
CA TYR A 566 11.94 -38.08 -8.98
C TYR A 566 10.84 -37.50 -8.11
N VAL A 567 9.61 -37.54 -8.59
CA VAL A 567 8.42 -37.21 -7.82
C VAL A 567 7.39 -38.33 -7.95
N THR A 568 6.68 -38.62 -6.86
CA THR A 568 5.55 -39.55 -6.87
C THR A 568 4.24 -38.78 -6.72
N ILE A 569 3.32 -39.00 -7.66
CA ILE A 569 2.01 -38.36 -7.69
C ILE A 569 0.94 -39.44 -7.55
N PRO A 570 0.29 -39.57 -6.38
CA PRO A 570 -0.82 -40.48 -6.19
C PRO A 570 -2.06 -39.97 -6.94
N LEU A 571 -2.64 -40.78 -7.81
CA LEU A 571 -3.81 -40.44 -8.63
C LEU A 571 -4.92 -41.48 -8.46
N ARG A 572 -6.17 -41.04 -8.37
CA ARG A 572 -7.35 -41.89 -8.32
C ARG A 572 -8.49 -41.23 -9.10
N SER A 573 -9.33 -42.01 -9.77
CA SER A 573 -10.52 -41.45 -10.41
C SER A 573 -11.55 -41.05 -9.35
N ALA A 574 -12.14 -39.87 -9.51
CA ALA A 574 -13.24 -39.41 -8.64
C ALA A 574 -14.59 -40.00 -9.06
N ASP A 575 -14.67 -40.57 -10.27
CA ASP A 575 -15.88 -41.17 -10.85
C ASP A 575 -15.86 -42.69 -10.69
N ALA A 576 -17.00 -43.35 -10.89
CA ALA A 576 -17.11 -44.82 -10.89
C ALA A 576 -16.41 -45.50 -12.09
N ALA A 577 -15.69 -44.75 -12.93
CA ALA A 577 -15.00 -45.25 -14.12
C ALA A 577 -13.53 -44.83 -14.12
N SER A 578 -12.67 -45.62 -14.77
CA SER A 578 -11.27 -45.26 -14.95
C SER A 578 -11.14 -44.07 -15.90
N ARG A 579 -10.24 -43.13 -15.58
CA ARG A 579 -10.00 -41.91 -16.36
C ARG A 579 -8.57 -41.90 -16.87
N ARG A 580 -8.38 -41.67 -18.17
CA ARG A 580 -7.05 -41.48 -18.75
C ARG A 580 -6.50 -40.11 -18.41
N VAL A 581 -5.31 -40.09 -17.81
CA VAL A 581 -4.58 -38.88 -17.41
C VAL A 581 -3.26 -38.82 -18.15
N GLN A 582 -3.12 -37.83 -19.01
CA GLN A 582 -1.84 -37.44 -19.61
C GLN A 582 -1.08 -36.52 -18.67
N ILE A 583 0.19 -36.83 -18.43
CA ILE A 583 1.05 -36.12 -17.52
C ILE A 583 2.17 -35.48 -18.31
N PHE A 584 2.25 -34.15 -18.27
CA PHE A 584 3.26 -33.36 -18.97
C PHE A 584 4.28 -32.82 -17.97
N LEU A 585 5.56 -33.03 -18.24
CA LEU A 585 6.67 -32.42 -17.52
C LEU A 585 7.24 -31.29 -18.36
N ASP A 586 7.17 -30.05 -17.84
CA ASP A 586 7.58 -28.82 -18.53
C ASP A 586 6.99 -28.70 -19.96
N GLY A 587 5.73 -29.09 -20.11
CA GLY A 587 4.99 -29.04 -21.37
C GLY A 587 5.29 -30.19 -22.35
N ARG A 588 6.13 -31.16 -21.99
CA ARG A 588 6.37 -32.38 -22.77
C ARG A 588 5.63 -33.56 -22.15
N LEU A 589 4.95 -34.37 -22.94
CA LEU A 589 4.27 -35.56 -22.46
C LEU A 589 5.30 -36.52 -21.83
N ALA A 590 5.15 -36.81 -20.55
CA ALA A 590 6.07 -37.63 -19.76
C ALA A 590 5.48 -39.00 -19.44
N ALA A 591 4.18 -39.07 -19.17
CA ALA A 591 3.46 -40.32 -18.93
C ALA A 591 1.99 -40.20 -19.36
N SER A 592 1.35 -41.34 -19.61
CA SER A 592 -0.10 -41.45 -19.76
C SER A 592 -0.54 -42.65 -18.95
N ILE A 593 -1.46 -42.46 -18.00
CA ILE A 593 -1.90 -43.50 -17.07
C ILE A 593 -3.42 -43.52 -16.98
N ASP A 594 -3.99 -44.69 -16.71
CA ASP A 594 -5.42 -44.82 -16.43
C ASP A 594 -5.63 -44.83 -14.91
N ALA A 595 -6.19 -43.74 -14.37
CA ALA A 595 -6.49 -43.60 -12.96
C ALA A 595 -7.71 -44.45 -12.62
N SER A 596 -7.55 -45.42 -11.72
CA SER A 596 -8.61 -46.34 -11.29
C SER A 596 -9.53 -45.70 -10.25
N PRO A 597 -10.83 -46.04 -10.22
CA PRO A 597 -11.74 -45.62 -9.15
C PRO A 597 -11.53 -46.39 -7.83
N ASP A 598 -10.99 -47.61 -7.91
CA ASP A 598 -10.95 -48.55 -6.78
C ASP A 598 -9.67 -48.44 -5.95
N ARG A 599 -8.61 -47.85 -6.51
CA ARG A 599 -7.31 -47.73 -5.84
C ARG A 599 -6.55 -46.49 -6.25
N TRP A 600 -5.70 -46.02 -5.33
CA TRP A 600 -4.67 -45.02 -5.61
C TRP A 600 -3.58 -45.62 -6.51
N VAL A 601 -3.20 -44.89 -7.56
CA VAL A 601 -2.13 -45.24 -8.50
C VAL A 601 -1.00 -44.24 -8.35
N ASP A 602 0.15 -44.69 -7.86
CA ASP A 602 1.33 -43.86 -7.68
C ASP A 602 2.11 -43.72 -8.98
N VAL A 603 2.12 -42.52 -9.56
CA VAL A 603 2.90 -42.24 -10.75
C VAL A 603 4.25 -41.65 -10.35
N ARG A 604 5.32 -42.41 -10.61
CA ARG A 604 6.69 -41.96 -10.39
C ARG A 604 7.26 -41.32 -11.65
N LEU A 605 7.55 -40.02 -11.59
CA LEU A 605 8.12 -39.25 -12.69
C LEU A 605 9.60 -38.96 -12.40
N PRO A 606 10.54 -39.42 -13.25
CA PRO A 606 11.94 -39.06 -13.11
C PRO A 606 12.15 -37.58 -13.48
N LEU A 607 12.91 -36.86 -12.64
CA LEU A 607 13.25 -35.47 -12.87
C LEU A 607 14.72 -35.39 -13.31
N SER A 608 14.96 -35.14 -14.60
CA SER A 608 16.33 -34.97 -15.11
C SER A 608 16.92 -33.65 -14.61
N ARG A 609 18.07 -33.70 -13.92
CA ARG A 609 18.82 -32.49 -13.53
C ARG A 609 19.49 -31.86 -14.75
N GLY A 610 18.94 -30.76 -15.26
CA GLY A 610 19.63 -29.90 -16.22
C GLY A 610 20.39 -28.80 -15.47
N SER A 611 21.62 -28.46 -15.88
CA SER A 611 22.42 -27.39 -15.24
C SER A 611 21.83 -25.98 -15.38
N ARG A 612 20.72 -25.83 -16.11
CA ARG A 612 19.98 -24.58 -16.35
C ARG A 612 18.49 -24.66 -15.98
N SER A 613 18.06 -25.71 -15.27
CA SER A 613 16.66 -25.90 -14.90
C SER A 613 16.23 -24.89 -13.81
N PRO A 614 14.97 -24.41 -13.80
CA PRO A 614 14.43 -23.56 -12.72
C PRO A 614 14.49 -24.29 -11.38
N SER A 615 14.34 -23.57 -10.26
CA SER A 615 14.28 -24.17 -8.92
C SER A 615 13.13 -25.17 -8.75
N TYR A 616 12.10 -25.06 -9.59
CA TYR A 616 10.93 -25.95 -9.67
C TYR A 616 10.77 -26.58 -11.06
N ARG A 617 9.96 -27.63 -11.14
CA ARG A 617 9.51 -28.27 -12.38
C ARG A 617 7.99 -28.23 -12.45
N ARG A 618 7.44 -27.97 -13.64
CA ARG A 618 5.98 -27.91 -13.83
C ARG A 618 5.46 -29.28 -14.25
N VAL A 619 4.51 -29.83 -13.50
CA VAL A 619 3.81 -31.06 -13.85
C VAL A 619 2.34 -30.75 -14.13
N ASP A 620 1.90 -30.93 -15.38
CA ASP A 620 0.49 -30.78 -15.76
C ASP A 620 -0.17 -32.16 -15.86
N LEU A 621 -1.28 -32.34 -15.16
CA LEU A 621 -2.17 -33.49 -15.22
C LEU A 621 -3.36 -33.11 -16.10
N VAL A 622 -3.63 -33.86 -17.17
CA VAL A 622 -4.71 -33.59 -18.13
C VAL A 622 -5.56 -34.85 -18.31
N VAL A 623 -6.83 -34.78 -17.92
CA VAL A 623 -7.80 -35.85 -18.15
C VAL A 623 -8.24 -35.79 -19.62
N THR A 624 -8.13 -36.88 -20.38
CA THR A 624 -8.44 -36.87 -21.82
C THR A 624 -9.81 -37.43 -22.18
N ASP A 625 -10.42 -38.20 -21.28
CA ASP A 625 -11.58 -39.02 -21.62
C ASP A 625 -12.81 -38.55 -20.82
N GLY A 626 -13.86 -38.06 -21.53
CA GLY A 626 -15.23 -37.87 -21.06
C GLY A 626 -15.71 -36.42 -20.83
N ALA A 627 -16.97 -36.15 -21.22
CA ALA A 627 -17.63 -34.85 -21.09
C ALA A 627 -17.87 -34.46 -19.63
N VAL A 628 -17.75 -33.16 -19.34
CA VAL A 628 -18.02 -32.54 -18.03
C VAL A 628 -19.53 -32.56 -17.76
N PRO A 629 -20.01 -33.07 -16.61
CA PRO A 629 -21.41 -32.85 -16.22
C PRO A 629 -21.64 -31.37 -15.96
N ALA A 630 -22.55 -30.73 -16.71
CA ALA A 630 -22.98 -29.37 -16.46
C ALA A 630 -23.93 -29.37 -15.24
N GLY A 631 -23.38 -29.24 -14.03
CA GLY A 631 -24.16 -29.16 -12.79
C GLY A 631 -23.43 -28.38 -11.68
N PRO A 632 -24.13 -27.96 -10.60
CA PRO A 632 -23.60 -27.02 -9.60
C PRO A 632 -22.64 -27.65 -8.58
N GLN A 633 -22.27 -28.93 -8.72
CA GLN A 633 -21.41 -29.63 -7.77
C GLN A 633 -19.94 -29.55 -8.19
N GLU A 634 -19.04 -29.52 -7.19
CA GLU A 634 -17.59 -29.36 -7.33
C GLU A 634 -16.96 -30.24 -8.44
N PRO A 635 -15.89 -29.77 -9.11
CA PRO A 635 -15.23 -30.48 -10.19
C PRO A 635 -14.62 -31.82 -9.71
N ARG A 636 -15.28 -32.94 -10.01
CA ARG A 636 -14.87 -34.31 -9.61
C ARG A 636 -14.47 -35.16 -10.82
N GLY A 637 -13.34 -34.85 -11.46
CA GLY A 637 -12.81 -35.70 -12.54
C GLY A 637 -11.61 -36.55 -12.12
N LEU A 638 -10.79 -36.06 -11.18
CA LEU A 638 -9.54 -36.68 -10.76
C LEU A 638 -9.24 -36.34 -9.30
N MET A 639 -8.88 -37.33 -8.48
CA MET A 639 -8.37 -37.15 -7.13
C MET A 639 -6.84 -37.23 -7.17
N VAL A 640 -6.17 -36.24 -6.58
CA VAL A 640 -4.71 -36.10 -6.52
C VAL A 640 -4.29 -36.12 -5.05
N GLY A 641 -3.52 -37.13 -4.68
CA GLY A 641 -2.97 -37.28 -3.33
C GLY A 641 -1.81 -36.31 -3.07
N ARG A 642 -1.25 -36.37 -1.86
CA ARG A 642 -0.05 -35.59 -1.53
C ARG A 642 1.12 -36.01 -2.41
N VAL A 643 1.65 -35.07 -3.17
CA VAL A 643 2.87 -35.25 -3.96
C VAL A 643 4.05 -35.50 -3.03
N ILE A 644 4.82 -36.56 -3.32
CA ILE A 644 5.93 -37.03 -2.50
C ILE A 644 7.24 -36.74 -3.22
N GLU A 645 8.11 -36.00 -2.53
CA GLU A 645 9.43 -35.62 -2.99
C GLU A 645 10.47 -36.21 -2.01
N PRO A 646 11.42 -37.05 -2.48
CA PRO A 646 12.41 -37.76 -1.67
C PRO A 646 13.62 -36.91 -1.27
#